data_AF-A0A2J6QZD6-F1
#
_entry.id   AF-A0A2J6QZD6-F1
#
_cell.length_a   1.000
_cell.length_b   1.000
_cell.length_c   1.000
_cell.angle_alpha   90.00
_cell.angle_beta   90.00
_cell.angle_gamma   90.00
#
_symmetry.space_group_name_H-M   'P 1'
#
loop_
_entity.id
_entity.type
_entity.pdbx_description
1 polymer ?
#
loop_
_entity_poly.entity_id
_entity_poly.type
_entity_poly.pdbx_seq_one_letter_code
_entity_poly.pdbx_strand_id
1 'polypeptide(L)'
;MYTSFGAHFVREMAPNRRRIAENLLPLYTPPCTCLECESQFTPMFKQQNEHNHHAYAGSLSFREAERSVQEYSRSAGIDRGFLRDKFREQSKAIIDTWTNFCVLERKKVLLGADNTMYEFQWGEARHTVAFQWGDIGTAMRDFRTFNLLSYVNLEALSQDPARFLNLLMNRINYSPQDWAPYDSHLLRLPWNTGAFERYFNQNCVVMQGPNYGSSLVPWSQLAHTWEIIGFPRAQLILEAQKELMKILRGMVEIILRSAINNTPSAELGLFGLSAMKFNHTSTCNFTSGYLNQPFSEPPLFDITKLLSIAQTRRDTAGDHVWLLQTDSQYARHWISMIGSIEYCEIEKSKNKYAFIAREFYHDVHTFWSWKWLVEEVENAERVYKDFNEKVPRGEALPKDLGHALGALEVLLTSMLDRLSRHIQATIAARPGFTEGWEIEYNALPGKALAIRTDGIREPDRFYKDPLDWCLRQLLGPPDGAVKYEHAMLFAFLDNYLETGPQGDKDRLDEVLLTKYSDFAALHEMRVMVRLHRPRNIPLRFEEYKTMEHRRVWKFARKELLEGGLNWLNSLPGRRSAQANALEKFSKTTEPDSASKDTMQGLKQTDYEREALGIFWNVVKEQHREFFATKGLTVTETTELLTDLSANTAPEYLQALKVEREETSAIIEAMKVRVSVDTSYSAILRKSKQRKQNQSKKSKNKGKSGNKNKSKNNLRPFYKPQSTGEGSDMASDNTSEHEEVDDSIHDLSLEMLTTSIENVTSKASTINQTPTFGPPESEVEILTNHSARLEASCLPAKSYPKEKSKQKASRKGSEVNSNAATLRSAPAESPAPRRVFVKRGVLEIIGAMFPRRRSGELGALAWEEFEHAMDQVGFSARHNGGSAVLFEPKKESAWYGKGKIVFHRPHPCSKIVPIRLRAIGKRMGKWFGWSRDLFVPDEKAK
;
A
#
# COMPACT_ATOMS: atom_id res chain seq x y z
N MET A 1 -3.99 -5.22 -30.02
CA MET A 1 -3.74 -4.36 -31.20
C MET A 1 -2.52 -3.44 -30.96
N TYR A 2 -1.45 -3.92 -30.30
CA TYR A 2 -0.39 -3.07 -29.71
C TYR A 2 1.05 -3.52 -30.08
N THR A 3 1.28 -4.07 -31.26
CA THR A 3 2.59 -4.66 -31.62
C THR A 3 3.26 -4.10 -32.87
N SER A 4 2.60 -3.28 -33.69
CA SER A 4 3.22 -2.77 -34.93
C SER A 4 3.99 -1.47 -34.76
N PHE A 5 3.58 -0.56 -33.86
CA PHE A 5 4.09 0.81 -33.86
C PHE A 5 5.50 0.96 -33.25
N GLY A 6 5.78 0.30 -32.11
CA GLY A 6 7.12 0.32 -31.50
C GLY A 6 8.19 -0.34 -32.37
N ALA A 7 7.82 -1.41 -33.07
CA ALA A 7 8.72 -2.12 -33.99
C ALA A 7 8.98 -1.33 -35.29
N HIS A 8 7.98 -0.57 -35.79
CA HIS A 8 8.15 0.26 -36.99
C HIS A 8 9.03 1.48 -36.71
N PHE A 9 8.84 2.15 -35.56
CA PHE A 9 9.60 3.34 -35.19
C PHE A 9 11.08 3.04 -34.92
N VAL A 10 11.37 1.88 -34.31
CA VAL A 10 12.75 1.41 -34.09
C VAL A 10 13.41 0.97 -35.40
N ARG A 11 12.67 0.38 -36.36
CA ARG A 11 13.23 -0.08 -37.65
C ARG A 11 13.52 1.03 -38.64
N GLU A 12 12.67 2.06 -38.74
CA GLU A 12 12.88 3.15 -39.72
C GLU A 12 14.03 4.09 -39.36
N MET A 13 14.37 4.22 -38.07
CA MET A 13 15.49 5.07 -37.61
C MET A 13 16.82 4.32 -37.39
N ALA A 14 16.85 3.00 -37.60
CA ALA A 14 18.01 2.15 -37.34
C ALA A 14 19.12 2.10 -38.41
N PRO A 15 18.96 2.46 -39.71
CA PRO A 15 20.09 2.24 -40.64
C PRO A 15 21.07 3.40 -40.83
N ASN A 16 20.84 4.61 -40.28
CA ASN A 16 21.62 5.80 -40.70
C ASN A 16 22.14 6.71 -39.58
N ARG A 17 22.35 6.21 -38.35
CA ARG A 17 23.00 7.02 -37.31
C ARG A 17 24.50 6.77 -37.32
N ARG A 18 25.21 7.76 -37.87
CA ARG A 18 26.67 7.85 -37.95
C ARG A 18 27.30 7.40 -36.64
N ARG A 19 28.34 6.55 -36.70
CA ARG A 19 29.39 6.54 -35.68
C ARG A 19 29.75 8.00 -35.43
N ILE A 20 29.39 8.55 -34.26
CA ILE A 20 29.94 9.83 -33.85
C ILE A 20 31.45 9.60 -33.83
N ALA A 21 32.16 10.37 -34.64
CA ALA A 21 33.59 10.25 -34.84
C ALA A 21 34.30 10.19 -33.48
N GLU A 22 35.44 9.49 -33.45
CA GLU A 22 36.40 9.29 -32.35
C GLU A 22 37.03 10.61 -31.83
N ASN A 23 36.31 11.74 -31.86
CA ASN A 23 36.70 12.97 -31.21
C ASN A 23 36.27 12.87 -29.74
N LEU A 24 37.23 12.55 -28.87
CA LEU A 24 37.07 12.62 -27.42
C LEU A 24 36.53 14.01 -27.03
N LEU A 25 35.28 14.08 -26.60
CA LEU A 25 34.70 15.30 -26.06
C LEU A 25 35.49 15.73 -24.81
N PRO A 26 35.64 17.05 -24.56
CA PRO A 26 36.31 17.53 -23.36
C PRO A 26 35.59 17.04 -22.11
N LEU A 27 36.36 16.49 -21.17
CA LEU A 27 35.86 16.00 -19.89
C LEU A 27 35.87 17.13 -18.87
N TYR A 28 34.78 17.25 -18.11
CA TYR A 28 34.62 18.30 -17.11
C TYR A 28 34.58 17.73 -15.70
N THR A 29 35.37 18.29 -14.80
CA THR A 29 35.42 17.86 -13.40
C THR A 29 34.29 18.51 -12.60
N PRO A 30 33.42 17.73 -11.93
CA PRO A 30 32.40 18.30 -11.05
C PRO A 30 33.05 18.95 -9.82
N PRO A 31 32.43 19.97 -9.20
CA PRO A 31 32.98 20.62 -8.00
C PRO A 31 33.12 19.70 -6.77
N CYS A 32 32.35 18.61 -6.72
CA CYS A 32 32.37 17.59 -5.66
C CYS A 32 31.90 16.25 -6.23
N THR A 33 32.37 15.14 -5.66
CA THR A 33 32.09 13.76 -6.10
C THR A 33 31.07 13.03 -5.23
N CYS A 34 30.36 13.73 -4.33
CA CYS A 34 29.33 13.11 -3.52
C CYS A 34 28.07 12.80 -4.36
N LEU A 35 27.25 11.83 -3.90
CA LEU A 35 26.01 11.42 -4.58
C LEU A 35 25.06 12.58 -4.89
N GLU A 36 25.03 13.59 -4.01
CA GLU A 36 24.19 14.76 -4.18
C GLU A 36 24.68 15.64 -5.34
N CYS A 37 25.99 15.88 -5.44
CA CYS A 37 26.57 16.59 -6.58
C CYS A 37 26.51 15.78 -7.88
N GLU A 38 26.55 14.44 -7.84
CA GLU A 38 26.35 13.62 -9.05
C GLU A 38 24.96 13.81 -9.67
N SER A 39 23.96 14.17 -8.86
CA SER A 39 22.61 14.47 -9.34
C SER A 39 22.50 15.84 -10.02
N GLN A 40 23.53 16.69 -9.87
CA GLN A 40 23.57 18.07 -10.37
C GLN A 40 24.64 18.27 -11.45
N PHE A 41 25.73 17.50 -11.39
CA PHE A 41 26.85 17.48 -12.31
C PHE A 41 27.18 16.03 -12.67
N THR A 42 27.32 15.73 -13.96
CA THR A 42 27.75 14.41 -14.42
C THR A 42 29.21 14.14 -13.99
N PRO A 43 29.50 13.05 -13.25
CA PRO A 43 30.86 12.63 -12.92
C PRO A 43 31.72 12.34 -14.15
N MET A 44 33.03 12.53 -14.05
CA MET A 44 33.96 12.29 -15.17
C MET A 44 33.88 10.85 -15.70
N PHE A 45 33.79 9.85 -14.83
CA PHE A 45 33.72 8.45 -15.24
C PHE A 45 32.47 8.13 -16.08
N LYS A 46 31.34 8.83 -15.84
CA LYS A 46 30.13 8.67 -16.68
C LYS A 46 30.27 9.36 -18.03
N GLN A 47 31.03 10.46 -18.09
CA GLN A 47 31.30 11.19 -19.34
C GLN A 47 32.17 10.37 -20.32
N GLN A 48 33.10 9.55 -19.80
CA GLN A 48 34.05 8.72 -20.55
C GLN A 48 33.45 7.45 -21.19
N ASN A 49 32.13 7.30 -21.24
CA ASN A 49 31.48 6.13 -21.84
C ASN A 49 31.79 6.05 -23.35
N GLU A 50 31.99 4.83 -23.88
CA GLU A 50 32.20 4.48 -25.30
C GLU A 50 31.25 5.21 -26.28
N HIS A 51 30.04 5.56 -25.81
CA HIS A 51 29.03 6.22 -26.63
C HIS A 51 28.80 7.71 -26.31
N ASN A 52 29.56 8.30 -25.38
CA ASN A 52 29.47 9.72 -25.00
C ASN A 52 28.06 10.22 -24.56
N HIS A 53 27.15 9.35 -24.11
CA HIS A 53 25.76 9.74 -23.77
C HIS A 53 25.67 10.75 -22.64
N HIS A 54 26.60 10.67 -21.69
CA HIS A 54 26.64 11.58 -20.55
C HIS A 54 27.68 12.69 -20.70
N ALA A 55 28.46 12.71 -21.79
CA ALA A 55 29.39 13.81 -22.06
C ALA A 55 28.62 15.12 -22.25
N TYR A 56 29.22 16.22 -21.79
CA TYR A 56 28.68 17.55 -22.07
C TYR A 56 29.00 17.93 -23.52
N ALA A 57 28.06 18.60 -24.19
CA ALA A 57 28.26 19.08 -25.56
C ALA A 57 29.37 20.16 -25.64
N GLY A 58 29.58 20.87 -24.53
CA GLY A 58 30.60 21.91 -24.39
C GLY A 58 30.49 22.58 -23.03
N SER A 59 31.23 23.67 -22.84
CA SER A 59 31.09 24.54 -21.67
C SER A 59 30.63 25.93 -22.06
N LEU A 60 29.91 26.58 -21.17
CA LEU A 60 29.48 27.97 -21.30
C LEU A 60 30.28 28.86 -20.36
N SER A 61 30.63 30.05 -20.83
CA SER A 61 31.17 31.09 -19.95
C SER A 61 30.14 31.51 -18.89
N PHE A 62 30.59 32.19 -17.82
CA PHE A 62 29.70 32.71 -16.78
C PHE A 62 28.54 33.54 -17.37
N ARG A 63 28.85 34.45 -18.31
CA ARG A 63 27.84 35.35 -18.92
C ARG A 63 26.86 34.61 -19.83
N GLU A 64 27.32 33.60 -20.56
CA GLU A 64 26.44 32.79 -21.43
C GLU A 64 25.51 31.91 -20.59
N ALA A 65 26.05 31.29 -19.55
CA ALA A 65 25.28 30.49 -18.60
C ALA A 65 24.22 31.35 -17.89
N GLU A 66 24.61 32.52 -17.36
CA GLU A 66 23.70 33.46 -16.70
C GLU A 66 22.60 33.96 -17.65
N ARG A 67 22.95 34.35 -18.87
CA ARG A 67 21.98 34.78 -19.89
C ARG A 67 20.98 33.68 -20.22
N SER A 68 21.44 32.44 -20.33
CA SER A 68 20.61 31.27 -20.65
C SER A 68 19.51 31.05 -19.60
N VAL A 69 19.89 31.03 -18.31
CA VAL A 69 18.92 30.80 -17.22
C VAL A 69 17.97 31.97 -17.01
N GLN A 70 18.47 33.21 -17.19
CA GLN A 70 17.64 34.41 -17.17
C GLN A 70 16.60 34.38 -18.30
N GLU A 71 17.00 33.97 -19.50
CA GLU A 71 16.09 33.89 -20.65
C GLU A 71 14.98 32.86 -20.43
N TYR A 72 15.31 31.68 -19.89
CA TYR A 72 14.31 30.67 -19.57
C TYR A 72 13.31 31.16 -18.52
N SER A 73 13.82 31.74 -17.42
CA SER A 73 12.99 32.26 -16.33
C SER A 73 12.11 33.42 -16.80
N ARG A 74 12.66 34.34 -17.60
CA ARG A 74 11.94 35.48 -18.17
C ARG A 74 10.82 35.02 -19.10
N SER A 75 11.11 34.10 -20.02
CA SER A 75 10.12 33.56 -20.97
C SER A 75 9.00 32.81 -20.24
N ALA A 76 9.34 31.94 -19.28
CA ALA A 76 8.34 31.25 -18.45
C ALA A 76 7.47 32.25 -17.66
N GLY A 77 8.07 33.31 -17.13
CA GLY A 77 7.36 34.37 -16.39
C GLY A 77 6.37 35.15 -17.26
N ILE A 78 6.76 35.50 -18.49
CA ILE A 78 5.89 36.19 -19.46
C ILE A 78 4.68 35.32 -19.81
N ASP A 79 4.90 34.05 -20.18
CA ASP A 79 3.83 33.15 -20.58
C ASP A 79 2.90 32.82 -19.40
N ARG A 80 3.45 32.63 -18.20
CA ARG A 80 2.64 32.44 -16.98
C ARG A 80 1.80 33.68 -16.65
N GLY A 81 2.36 34.89 -16.83
CA GLY A 81 1.63 36.15 -16.67
C GLY A 81 0.45 36.24 -17.63
N PHE A 82 0.69 36.00 -18.92
CA PHE A 82 -0.34 35.95 -19.95
C PHE A 82 -1.45 34.94 -19.61
N LEU A 83 -1.07 33.72 -19.23
CA LEU A 83 -2.02 32.66 -18.88
C LEU A 83 -2.89 33.06 -17.68
N ARG A 84 -2.29 33.63 -16.63
CA ARG A 84 -3.02 34.09 -15.45
C ARG A 84 -4.03 35.18 -15.79
N ASP A 85 -3.63 36.13 -16.62
CA ASP A 85 -4.48 37.27 -17.00
C ASP A 85 -5.63 36.78 -17.89
N LYS A 86 -5.36 35.95 -18.90
CA LYS A 86 -6.40 35.36 -19.77
C LYS A 86 -7.34 34.44 -19.01
N PHE A 87 -6.83 33.64 -18.09
CA PHE A 87 -7.67 32.77 -17.28
C PHE A 87 -8.56 33.57 -16.33
N ARG A 88 -8.06 34.68 -15.76
CA ARG A 88 -8.89 35.60 -14.95
C ARG A 88 -10.01 36.24 -15.77
N GLU A 89 -9.69 36.71 -16.98
CA GLU A 89 -10.64 37.39 -17.87
C GLU A 89 -11.69 36.44 -18.50
N GLN A 90 -11.29 35.20 -18.83
CA GLN A 90 -12.05 34.32 -19.73
C GLN A 90 -12.15 32.87 -19.26
N SER A 91 -11.97 32.59 -17.95
CA SER A 91 -12.02 31.24 -17.35
C SER A 91 -13.21 30.41 -17.82
N LYS A 92 -14.43 30.95 -17.76
CA LYS A 92 -15.65 30.24 -18.18
C LYS A 92 -15.58 29.80 -19.64
N ALA A 93 -15.14 30.67 -20.55
CA ALA A 93 -15.02 30.35 -21.96
C ALA A 93 -13.98 29.24 -22.19
N ILE A 94 -12.84 29.31 -21.50
CA ILE A 94 -11.78 28.28 -21.59
C ILE A 94 -12.31 26.93 -21.10
N ILE A 95 -12.93 26.91 -19.92
CA ILE A 95 -13.45 25.68 -19.30
C ILE A 95 -14.54 25.08 -20.18
N ASP A 96 -15.60 25.84 -20.47
CA ASP A 96 -16.76 25.35 -21.21
C ASP A 96 -16.35 24.83 -22.60
N THR A 97 -15.49 25.56 -23.31
CA THR A 97 -15.02 25.15 -24.65
C THR A 97 -14.20 23.85 -24.57
N TRP A 98 -13.24 23.77 -23.65
CA TRP A 98 -12.40 22.59 -23.50
C TRP A 98 -13.19 21.34 -23.07
N THR A 99 -14.13 21.50 -22.14
CA THR A 99 -14.97 20.40 -21.67
C THR A 99 -15.91 19.90 -22.78
N ASN A 100 -16.41 20.81 -23.63
CA ASN A 100 -17.32 20.48 -24.73
C ASN A 100 -16.62 19.86 -25.94
N PHE A 101 -15.32 20.07 -26.11
CA PHE A 101 -14.56 19.40 -27.17
C PHE A 101 -14.57 17.88 -27.01
N CYS A 102 -14.78 17.17 -28.11
CA CYS A 102 -14.54 15.73 -28.17
C CYS A 102 -13.04 15.41 -28.14
N VAL A 103 -12.69 14.14 -27.91
CA VAL A 103 -11.29 13.69 -27.83
C VAL A 103 -10.48 14.09 -29.07
N LEU A 104 -11.07 14.02 -30.28
CA LEU A 104 -10.39 14.40 -31.52
C LEU A 104 -10.10 15.91 -31.61
N GLU A 105 -11.04 16.75 -31.17
CA GLU A 105 -10.84 18.20 -31.11
C GLU A 105 -9.77 18.57 -30.09
N ARG A 106 -9.78 17.94 -28.91
CA ARG A 106 -8.72 18.12 -27.90
C ARG A 106 -7.35 17.72 -28.44
N LYS A 107 -7.25 16.60 -29.17
CA LYS A 107 -5.99 16.20 -29.85
C LYS A 107 -5.52 17.24 -30.88
N LYS A 108 -6.43 17.86 -31.64
CA LYS A 108 -6.08 18.95 -32.58
C LYS A 108 -5.53 20.17 -31.86
N VAL A 109 -6.12 20.56 -30.73
CA VAL A 109 -5.62 21.67 -29.90
C VAL A 109 -4.21 21.36 -29.38
N LEU A 110 -4.01 20.15 -28.84
CA LEU A 110 -2.72 19.70 -28.31
C LEU A 110 -1.62 19.73 -29.38
N LEU A 111 -1.88 19.13 -30.55
CA LEU A 111 -0.94 19.13 -31.69
C LEU A 111 -0.74 20.51 -32.32
N GLY A 112 -1.73 21.39 -32.21
CA GLY A 112 -1.60 22.78 -32.63
C GLY A 112 -0.70 23.59 -31.70
N ALA A 113 -0.66 23.25 -30.41
CA ALA A 113 0.22 23.88 -29.43
C ALA A 113 1.65 23.32 -29.47
N ASP A 114 1.79 22.01 -29.68
CA ASP A 114 3.06 21.32 -29.89
C ASP A 114 2.87 20.12 -30.84
N ASN A 115 3.41 20.25 -32.05
CA ASN A 115 3.32 19.21 -33.07
C ASN A 115 4.25 18.01 -32.82
N THR A 116 5.14 18.11 -31.82
CA THR A 116 6.04 17.02 -31.39
C THR A 116 5.54 16.29 -30.14
N MET A 117 4.35 16.63 -29.65
CA MET A 117 3.79 16.06 -28.42
C MET A 117 3.70 14.53 -28.52
N TYR A 118 4.22 13.85 -27.49
CA TYR A 118 4.25 12.40 -27.45
C TYR A 118 2.83 11.81 -27.41
N GLU A 119 2.62 10.68 -28.09
CA GLU A 119 1.28 10.14 -28.31
C GLU A 119 0.69 9.44 -27.07
N PHE A 120 1.49 8.62 -26.38
CA PHE A 120 0.97 7.67 -25.41
C PHE A 120 1.20 8.09 -23.96
N GLN A 121 0.25 7.74 -23.09
CA GLN A 121 0.45 7.78 -21.66
C GLN A 121 1.44 6.69 -21.25
N TRP A 122 2.13 6.91 -20.12
CA TRP A 122 3.21 6.05 -19.62
C TRP A 122 4.40 6.01 -20.59
N GLY A 123 4.62 7.12 -21.29
CA GLY A 123 5.64 7.24 -22.32
C GLY A 123 7.02 6.88 -21.80
N GLU A 124 7.35 7.16 -20.53
CA GLU A 124 8.68 6.86 -19.98
C GLU A 124 8.95 5.36 -20.02
N ALA A 125 8.00 4.54 -19.57
CA ALA A 125 8.09 3.09 -19.62
C ALA A 125 8.10 2.55 -21.06
N ARG A 126 7.26 3.10 -21.94
CA ARG A 126 7.20 2.71 -23.35
C ARG A 126 8.52 3.00 -24.08
N HIS A 127 9.07 4.19 -23.86
CA HIS A 127 10.32 4.64 -24.46
C HIS A 127 11.51 3.84 -23.95
N THR A 128 11.71 3.75 -22.63
CA THR A 128 12.88 3.03 -22.08
C THR A 128 12.91 1.57 -22.51
N VAL A 129 11.76 0.90 -22.54
CA VAL A 129 11.67 -0.50 -23.00
C VAL A 129 11.97 -0.63 -24.49
N ALA A 130 11.44 0.28 -25.33
CA ALA A 130 11.65 0.24 -26.77
C ALA A 130 13.13 0.42 -27.17
N PHE A 131 13.91 1.12 -26.33
CA PHE A 131 15.32 1.43 -26.60
C PHE A 131 16.32 0.58 -25.81
N GLN A 132 15.90 -0.41 -25.02
CA GLN A 132 16.79 -1.30 -24.25
C GLN A 132 17.83 -2.09 -25.09
N TRP A 133 17.77 -1.98 -26.42
CA TRP A 133 18.70 -2.54 -27.39
C TRP A 133 19.36 -1.42 -28.22
N GLY A 134 20.32 -0.67 -27.64
CA GLY A 134 21.16 0.28 -28.40
C GLY A 134 21.66 1.50 -27.62
N ASP A 135 22.12 2.49 -28.38
CA ASP A 135 22.52 3.84 -27.91
C ASP A 135 21.30 4.60 -27.35
N ILE A 136 20.88 4.24 -26.13
CA ILE A 136 19.67 4.75 -25.47
C ILE A 136 19.74 6.27 -25.32
N GLY A 137 20.88 6.80 -24.87
CA GLY A 137 21.01 8.21 -24.53
C GLY A 137 20.83 9.13 -25.73
N THR A 138 21.53 8.88 -26.83
CA THR A 138 21.47 9.76 -28.01
C THR A 138 20.15 9.66 -28.73
N ALA A 139 19.56 8.46 -28.83
CA ALA A 139 18.23 8.29 -29.41
C ALA A 139 17.14 9.04 -28.61
N MET A 140 17.26 9.07 -27.28
CA MET A 140 16.32 9.81 -26.44
C MET A 140 16.41 11.33 -26.60
N ARG A 141 17.55 11.89 -27.06
CA ARG A 141 17.69 13.34 -27.26
C ARG A 141 16.73 13.92 -28.30
N ASP A 142 16.31 13.12 -29.28
CA ASP A 142 15.30 13.50 -30.28
C ASP A 142 13.93 13.79 -29.63
N PHE A 143 13.69 13.26 -28.43
CA PHE A 143 12.46 13.41 -27.66
C PHE A 143 12.61 14.39 -26.50
N ARG A 144 13.41 15.45 -26.68
CA ARG A 144 13.76 16.40 -25.61
C ARG A 144 12.55 16.95 -24.85
N THR A 145 11.52 17.46 -25.54
CA THR A 145 10.32 18.02 -24.91
C THR A 145 9.59 16.97 -24.06
N PHE A 146 9.47 15.74 -24.58
CA PHE A 146 8.89 14.62 -23.85
C PHE A 146 9.71 14.25 -22.62
N ASN A 147 11.05 14.23 -22.71
CA ASN A 147 11.91 13.95 -21.55
C ASN A 147 11.85 15.05 -20.48
N LEU A 148 11.59 16.31 -20.88
CA LEU A 148 11.37 17.41 -19.94
C LEU A 148 9.99 17.32 -19.27
N LEU A 149 8.98 16.84 -19.99
CA LEU A 149 7.56 16.93 -19.63
C LEU A 149 6.80 15.64 -19.94
N SER A 150 7.22 14.51 -19.35
CA SER A 150 6.71 13.17 -19.69
C SER A 150 5.20 12.98 -19.45
N TYR A 151 4.61 13.78 -18.57
CA TYR A 151 3.17 13.80 -18.27
C TYR A 151 2.35 14.64 -19.27
N VAL A 152 2.99 15.42 -20.15
CA VAL A 152 2.34 16.18 -21.23
C VAL A 152 2.34 15.33 -22.50
N ASN A 153 1.26 14.58 -22.72
CA ASN A 153 1.10 13.68 -23.87
C ASN A 153 -0.35 13.68 -24.38
N LEU A 154 -0.54 13.24 -25.63
CA LEU A 154 -1.82 13.29 -26.32
C LEU A 154 -2.89 12.42 -25.63
N GLU A 155 -2.58 11.17 -25.31
CA GLU A 155 -3.51 10.25 -24.66
C GLU A 155 -3.98 10.80 -23.31
N ALA A 156 -3.06 11.20 -22.43
CA ALA A 156 -3.41 11.65 -21.09
C ALA A 156 -4.28 12.90 -21.07
N LEU A 157 -3.95 13.92 -21.88
CA LEU A 157 -4.62 15.22 -21.86
C LEU A 157 -5.91 15.26 -22.70
N SER A 158 -6.02 14.42 -23.74
CA SER A 158 -7.23 14.41 -24.58
C SER A 158 -8.36 13.56 -23.99
N GLN A 159 -8.03 12.47 -23.29
CA GLN A 159 -9.03 11.54 -22.75
C GLN A 159 -9.77 12.11 -21.54
N ASP A 160 -9.05 12.80 -20.65
CA ASP A 160 -9.62 13.39 -19.43
C ASP A 160 -9.44 14.92 -19.43
N PRO A 161 -10.51 15.69 -19.65
CA PRO A 161 -10.43 17.14 -19.72
C PRO A 161 -9.95 17.77 -18.40
N ALA A 162 -10.16 17.09 -17.26
CA ALA A 162 -9.74 17.60 -15.95
C ALA A 162 -8.21 17.71 -15.84
N ARG A 163 -7.43 16.84 -16.51
CA ARG A 163 -5.96 16.86 -16.44
C ARG A 163 -5.37 18.16 -16.99
N PHE A 164 -5.81 18.62 -18.16
CA PHE A 164 -5.36 19.91 -18.70
C PHE A 164 -5.76 21.07 -17.80
N LEU A 165 -7.01 21.12 -17.35
CA LEU A 165 -7.51 22.22 -16.53
C LEU A 165 -6.80 22.29 -15.17
N ASN A 166 -6.62 21.14 -14.51
CA ASN A 166 -5.89 21.07 -13.25
C ASN A 166 -4.40 21.40 -13.44
N LEU A 167 -3.75 20.93 -14.52
CA LEU A 167 -2.37 21.31 -14.85
C LEU A 167 -2.23 22.81 -15.02
N LEU A 168 -3.10 23.42 -15.85
CA LEU A 168 -3.10 24.86 -16.10
C LEU A 168 -3.28 25.64 -14.80
N MET A 169 -4.33 25.31 -14.03
CA MET A 169 -4.64 26.00 -12.78
C MET A 169 -3.51 25.92 -11.75
N ASN A 170 -2.96 24.73 -11.53
CA ASN A 170 -1.90 24.57 -10.54
C ASN A 170 -0.60 25.27 -10.97
N ARG A 171 -0.29 25.32 -12.28
CA ARG A 171 0.92 26.02 -12.75
C ARG A 171 0.79 27.56 -12.75
N ILE A 172 -0.43 28.11 -12.87
CA ILE A 172 -0.64 29.57 -12.75
C ILE A 172 -0.83 30.05 -11.30
N ASN A 173 -1.33 29.20 -10.40
CA ASN A 173 -1.61 29.57 -9.01
C ASN A 173 -0.37 29.49 -8.11
N TYR A 174 0.51 28.52 -8.35
CA TYR A 174 1.75 28.35 -7.58
C TYR A 174 2.95 28.95 -8.32
N SER A 175 3.98 29.33 -7.58
CA SER A 175 5.17 29.94 -8.16
C SER A 175 6.09 28.87 -8.78
N PRO A 176 6.90 29.20 -9.80
CA PRO A 176 7.83 28.25 -10.41
C PRO A 176 8.82 27.62 -9.40
N GLN A 177 9.21 28.35 -8.36
CA GLN A 177 10.05 27.82 -7.29
C GLN A 177 9.36 26.71 -6.47
N ASP A 178 8.04 26.76 -6.28
CA ASP A 178 7.29 25.72 -5.53
C ASP A 178 7.30 24.40 -6.30
N TRP A 179 7.37 24.48 -7.63
CA TRP A 179 7.43 23.33 -8.53
C TRP A 179 8.85 22.81 -8.77
N ALA A 180 9.88 23.62 -8.55
CA ALA A 180 11.27 23.27 -8.89
C ALA A 180 11.76 21.95 -8.28
N PRO A 181 11.43 21.58 -7.02
CA PRO A 181 11.79 20.26 -6.47
C PRO A 181 11.17 19.10 -7.26
N TYR A 182 9.89 19.22 -7.62
CA TYR A 182 9.17 18.20 -8.39
C TYR A 182 9.67 18.13 -9.84
N ASP A 183 9.84 19.29 -10.49
CA ASP A 183 10.36 19.36 -11.84
C ASP A 183 11.78 18.78 -11.91
N SER A 184 12.62 19.06 -10.91
CA SER A 184 13.92 18.39 -10.76
C SER A 184 13.75 16.89 -10.61
N HIS A 185 12.83 16.41 -9.78
CA HIS A 185 12.64 14.99 -9.54
C HIS A 185 12.33 14.21 -10.82
N LEU A 186 11.42 14.70 -11.67
CA LEU A 186 11.06 14.07 -12.95
C LEU A 186 12.24 13.92 -13.91
N LEU A 187 13.20 14.84 -13.85
CA LEU A 187 14.37 14.81 -14.74
C LEU A 187 15.42 13.75 -14.33
N ARG A 188 15.20 12.96 -13.27
CA ARG A 188 16.18 11.99 -12.74
C ARG A 188 16.45 10.85 -13.71
N LEU A 189 15.41 10.17 -14.17
CA LEU A 189 15.53 9.07 -15.12
C LEU A 189 16.19 9.51 -16.44
N PRO A 190 15.68 10.53 -17.17
CA PRO A 190 16.30 10.98 -18.42
C PRO A 190 17.71 11.55 -18.25
N TRP A 191 18.03 12.13 -17.09
CA TRP A 191 19.41 12.52 -16.77
C TRP A 191 20.36 11.32 -16.69
N ASN A 192 19.95 10.29 -15.95
CA ASN A 192 20.76 9.10 -15.73
C ASN A 192 20.80 8.15 -16.93
N THR A 193 19.91 8.31 -17.92
CA THR A 193 19.98 7.60 -19.20
C THR A 193 20.69 8.39 -20.31
N GLY A 194 21.11 9.65 -20.04
CA GLY A 194 21.81 10.48 -21.03
C GLY A 194 20.89 11.08 -22.11
N ALA A 195 19.60 11.19 -21.82
CA ALA A 195 18.56 11.67 -22.73
C ALA A 195 18.62 13.18 -23.05
N PHE A 196 19.52 13.91 -22.40
CA PHE A 196 19.68 15.35 -22.61
C PHE A 196 21.07 15.69 -23.14
N GLU A 197 21.09 16.43 -24.25
CA GLU A 197 22.23 17.29 -24.56
C GLU A 197 22.30 18.42 -23.52
N ARG A 198 23.49 18.63 -22.94
CA ARG A 198 23.72 19.50 -21.78
C ARG A 198 25.05 20.23 -21.92
N TYR A 199 25.14 21.41 -21.32
CA TYR A 199 26.37 22.20 -21.26
C TYR A 199 26.92 22.26 -19.85
N PHE A 200 28.24 22.33 -19.73
CA PHE A 200 28.93 22.47 -18.46
C PHE A 200 29.13 23.94 -18.09
N ASN A 201 28.87 24.25 -16.83
CA ASN A 201 29.40 25.42 -16.15
C ASN A 201 29.56 25.04 -14.67
N GLN A 202 30.68 25.41 -14.05
CA GLN A 202 31.00 25.00 -12.67
C GLN A 202 30.14 25.70 -11.60
N ASN A 203 29.44 26.78 -11.96
CA ASN A 203 28.63 27.56 -11.04
C ASN A 203 27.25 26.92 -10.82
N CYS A 204 26.51 27.48 -9.87
CA CYS A 204 25.16 27.08 -9.50
C CYS A 204 24.18 28.21 -9.77
N VAL A 205 22.90 27.86 -9.86
CA VAL A 205 21.79 28.80 -10.04
C VAL A 205 21.02 28.88 -8.72
N VAL A 206 20.61 30.10 -8.36
CA VAL A 206 19.69 30.31 -7.23
C VAL A 206 18.29 29.85 -7.64
N MET A 207 17.75 28.85 -6.94
CA MET A 207 16.48 28.21 -7.29
C MET A 207 15.41 28.40 -6.22
N GLN A 208 15.56 29.46 -5.41
CA GLN A 208 14.59 29.87 -4.39
C GLN A 208 14.64 31.39 -4.16
N GLY A 209 13.53 31.95 -3.68
CA GLY A 209 13.45 33.36 -3.28
C GLY A 209 13.39 34.33 -4.45
N PRO A 210 13.67 35.63 -4.22
CA PRO A 210 13.49 36.68 -5.22
C PRO A 210 14.42 36.55 -6.44
N ASN A 211 15.54 35.81 -6.29
CA ASN A 211 16.53 35.60 -7.34
C ASN A 211 16.37 34.25 -8.06
N TYR A 212 15.17 33.64 -8.01
CA TYR A 212 14.88 32.37 -8.66
C TYR A 212 15.20 32.43 -10.16
N GLY A 213 16.15 31.60 -10.59
CA GLY A 213 16.54 31.45 -12.00
C GLY A 213 17.16 32.70 -12.63
N SER A 214 17.46 33.75 -11.86
CA SER A 214 17.98 35.03 -12.38
C SER A 214 19.47 35.23 -12.15
N SER A 215 20.07 34.50 -11.20
CA SER A 215 21.44 34.75 -10.76
C SER A 215 22.27 33.48 -10.75
N LEU A 216 23.46 33.59 -11.32
CA LEU A 216 24.49 32.56 -11.28
C LEU A 216 25.45 32.86 -10.12
N VAL A 217 25.72 31.87 -9.27
CA VAL A 217 26.55 31.98 -8.07
C VAL A 217 27.61 30.89 -8.05
N PRO A 218 28.80 31.13 -7.46
CA PRO A 218 29.80 30.07 -7.30
C PRO A 218 29.24 28.85 -6.57
N TRP A 219 29.74 27.67 -6.92
CA TRP A 219 29.41 26.45 -6.19
C TRP A 219 29.84 26.57 -4.71
N SER A 220 28.99 26.06 -3.81
CA SER A 220 29.26 26.00 -2.38
C SER A 220 28.52 24.81 -1.75
N GLN A 221 28.71 24.58 -0.44
CA GLN A 221 28.03 23.51 0.30
C GLN A 221 26.49 23.64 0.29
N LEU A 222 25.94 24.82 -0.04
CA LEU A 222 24.50 25.02 -0.25
C LEU A 222 23.93 24.20 -1.41
N ALA A 223 24.78 23.72 -2.33
CA ALA A 223 24.37 22.79 -3.38
C ALA A 223 23.89 21.44 -2.80
N HIS A 224 24.47 21.00 -1.67
CA HIS A 224 24.08 19.74 -1.02
C HIS A 224 22.71 19.84 -0.33
N THR A 225 22.27 21.04 0.02
CA THR A 225 20.95 21.29 0.64
C THR A 225 19.88 21.72 -0.38
N TRP A 226 20.22 21.75 -1.68
CA TRP A 226 19.35 22.24 -2.77
C TRP A 226 18.90 23.69 -2.62
N GLU A 227 19.64 24.51 -1.89
CA GLU A 227 19.40 25.96 -1.82
C GLU A 227 19.90 26.64 -3.11
N ILE A 228 20.99 26.12 -3.67
CA ILE A 228 21.46 26.40 -5.02
C ILE A 228 21.56 25.08 -5.79
N ILE A 229 21.43 25.11 -7.11
CA ILE A 229 21.50 23.90 -7.94
C ILE A 229 22.59 24.06 -8.99
N GLY A 230 23.44 23.06 -9.16
CA GLY A 230 24.46 23.03 -10.23
C GLY A 230 23.88 23.39 -11.59
N PHE A 231 24.57 24.26 -12.33
CA PHE A 231 24.07 24.84 -13.58
C PHE A 231 23.50 23.81 -14.57
N PRO A 232 24.15 22.67 -14.86
CA PRO A 232 23.63 21.74 -15.85
C PRO A 232 22.27 21.13 -15.49
N ARG A 233 22.01 20.96 -14.19
CA ARG A 233 20.71 20.49 -13.69
C ARG A 233 19.69 21.62 -13.63
N ALA A 234 20.08 22.78 -13.14
CA ALA A 234 19.20 23.96 -13.05
C ALA A 234 18.68 24.41 -14.42
N GLN A 235 19.54 24.38 -15.44
CA GLN A 235 19.17 24.72 -16.81
C GLN A 235 17.99 23.88 -17.31
N LEU A 236 18.00 22.56 -17.07
CA LEU A 236 16.93 21.66 -17.50
C LEU A 236 15.61 21.91 -16.75
N ILE A 237 15.68 22.24 -15.46
CA ILE A 237 14.49 22.58 -14.66
C ILE A 237 13.82 23.83 -15.22
N LEU A 238 14.59 24.90 -15.45
CA LEU A 238 14.08 26.16 -15.98
C LEU A 238 13.58 26.01 -17.43
N GLU A 239 14.25 25.18 -18.23
CA GLU A 239 13.81 24.85 -19.58
C GLU A 239 12.49 24.10 -19.58
N ALA A 240 12.31 23.09 -18.72
CA ALA A 240 11.05 22.36 -18.58
C ALA A 240 9.90 23.31 -18.21
N GLN A 241 10.12 24.24 -17.27
CA GLN A 241 9.13 25.24 -16.87
C GLN A 241 8.77 26.18 -18.03
N LYS A 242 9.76 26.65 -18.79
CA LYS A 242 9.55 27.48 -19.98
C LYS A 242 8.73 26.74 -21.03
N GLU A 243 9.14 25.53 -21.44
CA GLU A 243 8.43 24.78 -22.48
C GLU A 243 7.01 24.42 -22.05
N LEU A 244 6.78 24.10 -20.77
CA LEU A 244 5.44 23.86 -20.24
C LEU A 244 4.55 25.11 -20.38
N MET A 245 5.05 26.29 -19.97
CA MET A 245 4.26 27.53 -20.06
C MET A 245 3.93 27.87 -21.51
N LYS A 246 4.88 27.69 -22.42
CA LYS A 246 4.68 27.88 -23.86
C LYS A 246 3.61 26.95 -24.43
N ILE A 247 3.63 25.66 -24.10
CA ILE A 247 2.61 24.69 -24.54
C ILE A 247 1.23 25.10 -24.00
N LEU A 248 1.12 25.37 -22.69
CA LEU A 248 -0.14 25.77 -22.07
C LEU A 248 -0.70 27.06 -22.69
N ARG A 249 0.17 28.03 -22.98
CA ARG A 249 -0.20 29.26 -23.69
C ARG A 249 -0.75 28.96 -25.08
N GLY A 250 -0.07 28.15 -25.87
CA GLY A 250 -0.52 27.75 -27.21
C GLY A 250 -1.90 27.09 -27.18
N MET A 251 -2.12 26.20 -26.22
CA MET A 251 -3.43 25.55 -26.02
C MET A 251 -4.53 26.57 -25.71
N VAL A 252 -4.31 27.47 -24.75
CA VAL A 252 -5.30 28.49 -24.36
C VAL A 252 -5.61 29.43 -25.52
N GLU A 253 -4.60 29.86 -26.30
CA GLU A 253 -4.82 30.69 -27.48
C GLU A 253 -5.69 30.00 -28.53
N ILE A 254 -5.48 28.71 -28.81
CA ILE A 254 -6.29 27.94 -29.77
C ILE A 254 -7.72 27.74 -29.26
N ILE A 255 -7.89 27.42 -27.97
CA ILE A 255 -9.21 27.26 -27.34
C ILE A 255 -10.01 28.56 -27.46
N LEU A 256 -9.40 29.70 -27.12
CA LEU A 256 -10.05 31.00 -27.18
C LEU A 256 -10.42 31.43 -28.61
N ARG A 257 -9.59 31.11 -29.62
CA ARG A 257 -9.96 31.35 -31.03
C ARG A 257 -11.16 30.52 -31.49
N SER A 258 -11.40 29.39 -30.84
CA SER A 258 -12.49 28.46 -31.18
C SER A 258 -13.79 28.77 -30.43
N ALA A 259 -13.76 29.65 -29.43
CA ALA A 259 -14.94 30.07 -28.68
C ALA A 259 -15.75 31.09 -29.51
N ILE A 260 -16.57 30.61 -30.44
CA ILE A 260 -17.19 31.45 -31.50
C ILE A 260 -18.24 32.45 -30.98
N ASN A 261 -18.86 32.29 -29.80
CA ASN A 261 -19.89 33.23 -29.31
C ASN A 261 -20.05 33.22 -27.78
N ASN A 262 -19.25 33.98 -27.00
CA ASN A 262 -19.56 34.18 -25.58
C ASN A 262 -19.42 35.64 -25.15
N THR A 263 -20.52 36.15 -24.57
CA THR A 263 -20.64 37.38 -23.78
C THR A 263 -19.53 37.50 -22.72
N PRO A 264 -19.15 38.73 -22.31
CA PRO A 264 -18.22 38.94 -21.20
C PRO A 264 -18.62 38.10 -19.99
N SER A 265 -17.73 37.23 -19.53
CA SER A 265 -18.00 36.37 -18.39
C SER A 265 -18.01 37.20 -17.11
N ALA A 266 -18.90 36.86 -16.17
CA ALA A 266 -18.74 37.29 -14.80
C ALA A 266 -17.37 36.83 -14.29
N GLU A 267 -16.61 37.73 -13.67
CA GLU A 267 -15.33 37.42 -13.04
C GLU A 267 -15.55 36.35 -11.96
N LEU A 268 -14.98 35.16 -12.14
CA LEU A 268 -14.68 34.33 -10.98
C LEU A 268 -13.43 34.92 -10.33
N GLY A 269 -13.61 35.57 -9.17
CA GLY A 269 -12.49 36.05 -8.37
C GLY A 269 -11.49 34.92 -8.06
N LEU A 270 -10.22 35.27 -7.86
CA LEU A 270 -9.11 34.33 -7.62
C LEU A 270 -9.40 33.31 -6.50
N PHE A 271 -10.18 33.72 -5.49
CA PHE A 271 -10.64 32.85 -4.39
C PHE A 271 -11.68 31.79 -4.82
N GLY A 272 -12.58 32.11 -5.74
CA GLY A 272 -13.53 31.14 -6.31
C GLY A 272 -12.83 30.11 -7.21
N LEU A 273 -11.74 30.53 -7.87
CA LEU A 273 -10.92 29.66 -8.73
C LEU A 273 -10.09 28.66 -7.92
N SER A 274 -9.50 29.06 -6.78
CA SER A 274 -8.76 28.13 -5.91
C SER A 274 -9.64 27.04 -5.28
N ALA A 275 -10.96 27.23 -5.27
CA ALA A 275 -11.93 26.25 -4.77
C ALA A 275 -12.41 25.27 -5.86
N MET A 276 -12.16 25.55 -7.14
CA MET A 276 -12.53 24.65 -8.24
C MET A 276 -11.52 23.50 -8.32
N LYS A 277 -11.93 22.31 -7.89
CA LYS A 277 -11.26 21.05 -8.24
C LYS A 277 -12.05 20.42 -9.38
N PHE A 278 -11.44 20.28 -10.55
CA PHE A 278 -12.07 19.53 -11.64
C PHE A 278 -11.97 18.05 -11.29
N ASN A 279 -13.11 17.47 -10.97
CA ASN A 279 -13.22 16.03 -10.76
C ASN A 279 -12.97 15.34 -12.11
N HIS A 280 -12.09 14.34 -12.09
CA HIS A 280 -11.78 13.52 -13.25
C HIS A 280 -13.07 12.88 -13.79
N THR A 281 -13.32 12.99 -15.10
CA THR A 281 -14.50 12.37 -15.74
C THR A 281 -14.29 10.88 -15.99
N SER A 282 -13.03 10.45 -15.99
CA SER A 282 -12.65 9.04 -16.00
C SER A 282 -12.90 8.44 -14.62
N THR A 283 -13.43 7.22 -14.57
CA THR A 283 -13.58 6.40 -13.36
C THR A 283 -12.26 6.11 -12.64
N CYS A 284 -11.11 6.52 -13.21
CA CYS A 284 -9.84 6.70 -12.51
C CYS A 284 -10.00 7.76 -11.44
N ASN A 285 -10.33 7.31 -10.23
CA ASN A 285 -10.33 8.12 -9.03
C ASN A 285 -8.89 8.44 -8.61
N PHE A 286 -8.24 9.28 -9.43
CA PHE A 286 -6.99 9.99 -9.22
C PHE A 286 -7.07 11.00 -8.05
N THR A 287 -7.76 10.64 -6.98
CA THR A 287 -8.09 11.52 -5.85
C THR A 287 -6.92 11.75 -4.89
N SER A 288 -5.85 10.95 -4.98
CA SER A 288 -4.59 11.20 -4.27
C SER A 288 -3.70 12.15 -5.07
N GLY A 289 -3.34 13.28 -4.45
CA GLY A 289 -2.37 14.23 -5.03
C GLY A 289 -0.97 13.62 -5.23
N TYR A 290 -0.64 12.55 -4.51
CA TYR A 290 0.63 11.83 -4.68
C TYR A 290 0.69 11.02 -5.98
N LEU A 291 -0.43 10.47 -6.45
CA LEU A 291 -0.47 9.71 -7.71
C LEU A 291 -0.68 10.62 -8.93
N ASN A 292 -1.12 11.86 -8.70
CA ASN A 292 -1.45 12.84 -9.73
C ASN A 292 -0.68 14.14 -9.55
N GLN A 293 0.57 14.04 -9.12
CA GLN A 293 1.42 15.18 -8.82
C GLN A 293 1.45 16.26 -9.92
N PRO A 294 1.54 15.96 -11.23
CA PRO A 294 1.58 17.04 -12.22
C PRO A 294 0.21 17.74 -12.40
N PHE A 295 -0.88 17.10 -11.98
CA PHE A 295 -2.26 17.58 -12.07
C PHE A 295 -2.82 18.01 -10.71
N SER A 296 -1.97 18.12 -9.69
CA SER A 296 -2.35 18.49 -8.32
C SER A 296 -1.57 19.72 -7.85
N GLU A 297 -1.85 20.18 -6.64
CA GLU A 297 -1.03 21.20 -5.98
C GLU A 297 0.44 20.71 -5.88
N PRO A 298 1.45 21.59 -5.96
CA PRO A 298 2.85 21.19 -5.90
C PRO A 298 3.11 20.39 -4.62
N PRO A 299 3.88 19.29 -4.71
CA PRO A 299 4.20 18.53 -3.52
C PRO A 299 5.16 19.36 -2.64
N LEU A 300 4.78 19.53 -1.37
CA LEU A 300 5.54 20.30 -0.39
C LEU A 300 5.77 19.46 0.88
N PHE A 301 6.76 19.86 1.68
CA PHE A 301 6.94 19.31 3.01
C PHE A 301 5.77 19.72 3.93
N ASP A 302 5.11 18.73 4.54
CA ASP A 302 4.06 18.95 5.52
C ASP A 302 4.17 17.90 6.63
N ILE A 303 4.71 18.31 7.77
CA ILE A 303 4.91 17.41 8.91
C ILE A 303 3.60 16.95 9.56
N THR A 304 2.54 17.76 9.45
CA THR A 304 1.21 17.39 9.96
C THR A 304 0.65 16.27 9.10
N LYS A 305 0.80 16.36 7.77
CA LYS A 305 0.43 15.30 6.84
C LYS A 305 1.24 14.02 7.07
N LEU A 306 2.55 14.12 7.32
CA LEU A 306 3.39 12.97 7.70
C LEU A 306 2.83 12.24 8.92
N LEU A 307 2.54 12.98 9.99
CA LEU A 307 1.98 12.41 11.23
C LEU A 307 0.63 11.76 10.96
N SER A 308 -0.20 12.43 10.17
CA SER A 308 -1.52 11.94 9.78
C SER A 308 -1.46 10.61 9.03
N ILE A 309 -0.53 10.45 8.07
CA ILE A 309 -0.32 9.18 7.35
C ILE A 309 0.16 8.10 8.31
N ALA A 310 1.18 8.38 9.13
CA ALA A 310 1.76 7.42 10.06
C ALA A 310 0.73 6.91 11.09
N GLN A 311 -0.05 7.80 11.70
CA GLN A 311 -1.09 7.45 12.66
C GLN A 311 -2.18 6.60 12.01
N THR A 312 -2.62 6.98 10.82
CA THR A 312 -3.66 6.23 10.08
C THR A 312 -3.19 4.79 9.79
N ARG A 313 -1.93 4.62 9.40
CA ARG A 313 -1.33 3.30 9.12
C ARG A 313 -1.13 2.49 10.41
N ARG A 314 -0.64 3.12 11.48
CA ARG A 314 -0.56 2.51 12.81
C ARG A 314 -1.91 1.99 13.28
N ASP A 315 -2.96 2.81 13.18
CA ASP A 315 -4.29 2.45 13.67
C ASP A 315 -4.91 1.32 12.84
N THR A 316 -4.67 1.32 11.52
CA THR A 316 -5.11 0.25 10.61
C THR A 316 -4.40 -1.08 10.93
N ALA A 317 -3.08 -1.07 11.09
CA ALA A 317 -2.31 -2.25 11.44
C ALA A 317 -2.65 -2.76 12.86
N GLY A 318 -2.86 -1.83 13.81
CA GLY A 318 -3.26 -2.16 15.17
C GLY A 318 -4.66 -2.76 15.25
N ASP A 319 -5.61 -2.24 14.46
CA ASP A 319 -6.95 -2.83 14.35
C ASP A 319 -6.91 -4.24 13.75
N HIS A 320 -6.04 -4.48 12.77
CA HIS A 320 -5.84 -5.82 12.20
C HIS A 320 -5.34 -6.81 13.25
N VAL A 321 -4.26 -6.48 13.97
CA VAL A 321 -3.70 -7.30 15.06
C VAL A 321 -4.71 -7.50 16.21
N TRP A 322 -5.49 -6.47 16.53
CA TRP A 322 -6.56 -6.54 17.53
C TRP A 322 -7.68 -7.51 17.12
N LEU A 323 -8.13 -7.47 15.86
CA LEU A 323 -9.17 -8.36 15.35
C LEU A 323 -8.69 -9.81 15.25
N LEU A 324 -7.43 -10.05 14.86
CA LEU A 324 -6.86 -11.41 14.86
C LEU A 324 -6.83 -12.05 16.27
N GLN A 325 -6.83 -11.23 17.33
CA GLN A 325 -6.89 -11.68 18.73
C GLN A 325 -8.32 -11.89 19.25
N THR A 326 -9.27 -11.07 18.81
CA THR A 326 -10.59 -10.94 19.45
C THR A 326 -11.75 -11.45 18.59
N ASP A 327 -11.48 -11.84 17.35
CA ASP A 327 -12.49 -12.37 16.42
C ASP A 327 -11.98 -13.65 15.74
N SER A 328 -12.51 -14.80 16.18
CA SER A 328 -12.14 -16.10 15.64
C SER A 328 -12.45 -16.24 14.14
N GLN A 329 -13.54 -15.66 13.66
CA GLN A 329 -13.92 -15.74 12.25
C GLN A 329 -13.01 -14.85 11.39
N TYR A 330 -12.62 -13.68 11.92
CA TYR A 330 -11.65 -12.82 11.26
C TYR A 330 -10.28 -13.52 11.16
N ALA A 331 -9.83 -14.15 12.25
CA ALA A 331 -8.61 -14.94 12.25
C ALA A 331 -8.68 -16.10 11.24
N ARG A 332 -9.78 -16.86 11.19
CA ARG A 332 -9.99 -17.94 10.20
C ARG A 332 -9.97 -17.43 8.76
N HIS A 333 -10.61 -16.29 8.49
CA HIS A 333 -10.59 -15.67 7.17
C HIS A 333 -9.16 -15.40 6.71
N TRP A 334 -8.32 -14.79 7.56
CA TRP A 334 -6.91 -14.54 7.22
C TRP A 334 -6.05 -15.80 7.15
N ILE A 335 -6.29 -16.80 8.01
CA ILE A 335 -5.65 -18.12 7.90
C ILE A 335 -5.95 -18.75 6.54
N SER A 336 -7.19 -18.64 6.06
CA SER A 336 -7.60 -19.15 4.75
C SER A 336 -6.95 -18.37 3.61
N MET A 337 -6.99 -17.03 3.66
CA MET A 337 -6.43 -16.13 2.64
C MET A 337 -4.91 -16.25 2.50
N ILE A 338 -4.19 -16.30 3.64
CA ILE A 338 -2.74 -16.49 3.64
C ILE A 338 -2.42 -17.92 3.24
N GLY A 339 -3.22 -18.89 3.70
CA GLY A 339 -3.04 -20.30 3.44
C GLY A 339 -3.50 -20.79 2.06
N SER A 340 -3.90 -19.90 1.15
CA SER A 340 -4.29 -20.22 -0.23
C SER A 340 -3.09 -20.32 -1.20
N ILE A 341 -1.85 -20.26 -0.70
CA ILE A 341 -0.62 -20.40 -1.50
C ILE A 341 -0.55 -21.73 -2.28
N GLU A 342 0.01 -21.71 -3.50
CA GLU A 342 -0.08 -22.84 -4.45
C GLU A 342 1.19 -23.71 -4.57
N TYR A 343 2.38 -23.12 -4.73
CA TYR A 343 3.76 -23.68 -4.62
C TYR A 343 4.13 -25.13 -5.03
N CYS A 344 3.27 -25.97 -5.61
CA CYS A 344 3.44 -27.42 -5.77
C CYS A 344 3.75 -28.12 -4.43
N GLU A 345 2.71 -28.50 -3.66
CA GLU A 345 2.79 -29.21 -2.35
C GLU A 345 4.04 -28.89 -1.50
N ILE A 346 3.94 -28.05 -0.45
CA ILE A 346 4.96 -28.02 0.63
C ILE A 346 4.99 -29.40 1.31
N GLU A 347 5.66 -30.41 0.71
CA GLU A 347 5.66 -31.85 1.00
C GLU A 347 4.70 -32.27 2.12
N LYS A 348 3.40 -32.34 1.79
CA LYS A 348 2.31 -32.94 2.58
C LYS A 348 2.22 -32.49 4.05
N SER A 349 1.41 -31.46 4.31
CA SER A 349 0.78 -31.09 5.61
C SER A 349 1.63 -30.46 6.73
N LYS A 350 2.97 -30.55 6.73
CA LYS A 350 3.74 -30.21 7.96
C LYS A 350 4.01 -28.71 8.18
N ASN A 351 4.11 -27.87 7.13
CA ASN A 351 4.62 -26.49 7.25
C ASN A 351 3.66 -25.33 6.85
N LYS A 352 2.43 -25.60 6.41
CA LYS A 352 1.43 -24.54 6.07
C LYS A 352 1.25 -23.52 7.21
N TYR A 353 1.06 -24.01 8.43
CA TYR A 353 0.86 -23.16 9.60
C TYR A 353 2.13 -22.43 10.06
N ALA A 354 3.32 -22.90 9.65
CA ALA A 354 4.57 -22.17 9.90
C ALA A 354 4.64 -20.92 9.02
N PHE A 355 4.19 -21.01 7.76
CA PHE A 355 4.08 -19.86 6.87
C PHE A 355 3.03 -18.85 7.39
N ILE A 356 1.84 -19.32 7.73
CA ILE A 356 0.77 -18.44 8.23
C ILE A 356 1.18 -17.76 9.55
N ALA A 357 1.79 -18.52 10.48
CA ALA A 357 2.29 -17.94 11.73
C ALA A 357 3.40 -16.91 11.49
N ARG A 358 4.23 -17.08 10.46
CA ARG A 358 5.23 -16.09 10.05
C ARG A 358 4.60 -14.83 9.47
N GLU A 359 3.57 -14.93 8.64
CA GLU A 359 2.85 -13.73 8.16
C GLU A 359 2.20 -12.99 9.33
N PHE A 360 1.55 -13.68 10.28
CA PHE A 360 1.03 -13.02 11.49
C PHE A 360 2.13 -12.36 12.34
N TYR A 361 3.32 -12.98 12.41
CA TYR A 361 4.49 -12.37 13.03
C TYR A 361 4.90 -11.08 12.29
N HIS A 362 4.90 -11.10 10.95
CA HIS A 362 5.17 -9.91 10.14
C HIS A 362 4.12 -8.80 10.34
N ASP A 363 2.84 -9.16 10.47
CA ASP A 363 1.75 -8.21 10.71
C ASP A 363 1.92 -7.49 12.06
N VAL A 364 2.33 -8.22 13.10
CA VAL A 364 2.67 -7.66 14.42
C VAL A 364 3.87 -6.70 14.33
N HIS A 365 4.94 -7.10 13.64
CA HIS A 365 6.11 -6.23 13.45
C HIS A 365 5.80 -5.00 12.60
N THR A 366 4.91 -5.12 11.62
CA THR A 366 4.43 -4.01 10.81
C THR A 366 3.69 -3.00 11.68
N PHE A 367 2.79 -3.47 12.56
CA PHE A 367 2.11 -2.61 13.52
C PHE A 367 3.09 -1.85 14.43
N TRP A 368 4.06 -2.53 15.04
CA TRP A 368 5.05 -1.86 15.89
C TRP A 368 5.97 -0.93 15.11
N SER A 369 6.33 -1.27 13.88
CA SER A 369 7.13 -0.37 13.03
C SER A 369 6.40 0.92 12.72
N TRP A 370 5.09 0.86 12.43
CA TRP A 370 4.25 2.05 12.31
C TRP A 370 4.11 2.81 13.63
N LYS A 371 3.98 2.11 14.76
CA LYS A 371 3.94 2.72 16.11
C LYS A 371 5.22 3.51 16.40
N TRP A 372 6.39 2.95 16.13
CA TRP A 372 7.66 3.66 16.33
C TRP A 372 7.89 4.74 15.29
N LEU A 373 7.44 4.57 14.04
CA LEU A 373 7.50 5.64 13.06
C LEU A 373 6.66 6.85 13.50
N VAL A 374 5.49 6.64 14.12
CA VAL A 374 4.73 7.73 14.74
C VAL A 374 5.56 8.44 15.82
N GLU A 375 6.23 7.71 16.71
CA GLU A 375 7.12 8.31 17.72
C GLU A 375 8.24 9.16 17.09
N GLU A 376 8.83 8.71 15.98
CA GLU A 376 9.87 9.46 15.26
C GLU A 376 9.31 10.70 14.53
N VAL A 377 8.12 10.61 13.94
CA VAL A 377 7.46 11.75 13.29
C VAL A 377 7.04 12.79 14.35
N GLU A 378 6.50 12.37 15.50
CA GLU A 378 6.18 13.26 16.62
C GLU A 378 7.43 13.95 17.17
N ASN A 379 8.56 13.23 17.24
CA ASN A 379 9.84 13.84 17.60
C ASN A 379 10.28 14.89 16.58
N ALA A 380 10.24 14.57 15.29
CA ALA A 380 10.57 15.51 14.23
C ALA A 380 9.61 16.72 14.25
N GLU A 381 8.33 16.52 14.53
CA GLU A 381 7.32 17.57 14.60
C GLU A 381 7.59 18.53 15.76
N ARG A 382 7.92 17.98 16.93
CA ARG A 382 8.31 18.76 18.10
C ARG A 382 9.52 19.63 17.80
N VAL A 383 10.60 19.04 17.28
CA VAL A 383 11.82 19.78 16.91
C VAL A 383 11.50 20.81 15.84
N TYR A 384 10.72 20.46 14.82
CA TYR A 384 10.33 21.37 13.75
C TYR A 384 9.55 22.59 14.27
N LYS A 385 8.58 22.38 15.18
CA LYS A 385 7.81 23.48 15.81
C LYS A 385 8.71 24.47 16.58
N ASP A 386 9.80 23.99 17.19
CA ASP A 386 10.77 24.86 17.88
C ASP A 386 11.53 25.78 16.90
N PHE A 387 11.62 25.41 15.61
CA PHE A 387 12.37 26.13 14.58
C PHE A 387 11.50 26.76 13.46
N ASN A 388 10.22 26.42 13.32
CA ASN A 388 9.40 26.71 12.12
C ASN A 388 9.33 28.21 11.74
N GLU A 389 9.52 29.13 12.69
CA GLU A 389 9.59 30.58 12.43
C GLU A 389 11.03 31.12 12.23
N LYS A 390 12.05 30.27 12.35
CA LYS A 390 13.47 30.64 12.48
C LYS A 390 14.42 29.89 11.53
N VAL A 391 13.92 29.05 10.61
CA VAL A 391 14.81 28.36 9.65
C VAL A 391 15.35 29.40 8.65
N PRO A 392 16.65 29.75 8.70
CA PRO A 392 17.20 30.75 7.80
C PRO A 392 17.29 30.19 6.38
N ARG A 393 16.85 30.97 5.39
CA ARG A 393 17.03 30.63 3.97
C ARG A 393 18.46 30.93 3.55
N GLY A 394 19.05 30.05 2.75
CA GLY A 394 20.45 30.19 2.30
C GLY A 394 21.51 29.85 3.35
N GLU A 395 21.13 29.33 4.52
CA GLU A 395 22.04 28.80 5.54
C GLU A 395 21.87 27.29 5.72
N ALA A 396 22.79 26.67 6.45
CA ALA A 396 22.67 25.27 6.80
C ALA A 396 21.48 25.05 7.74
N LEU A 397 20.77 23.93 7.55
CA LEU A 397 19.69 23.52 8.43
C LEU A 397 20.20 23.38 9.89
N PRO A 398 19.46 23.87 10.90
CA PRO A 398 19.86 23.70 12.30
C PRO A 398 20.15 22.23 12.61
N LYS A 399 21.26 21.95 13.32
CA LYS A 399 21.77 20.58 13.51
C LYS A 399 20.71 19.63 14.07
N ASP A 400 19.94 20.05 15.06
CA ASP A 400 18.93 19.21 15.71
C ASP A 400 17.78 18.88 14.76
N LEU A 401 17.32 19.86 13.97
CA LEU A 401 16.28 19.66 12.96
C LEU A 401 16.79 18.77 11.82
N GLY A 402 18.01 19.01 11.34
CA GLY A 402 18.64 18.17 10.32
C GLY A 402 18.85 16.74 10.78
N HIS A 403 19.21 16.54 12.05
CA HIS A 403 19.32 15.23 12.66
C HIS A 403 17.96 14.52 12.74
N ALA A 404 16.91 15.20 13.20
CA ALA A 404 15.57 14.64 13.31
C ALA A 404 14.97 14.24 11.95
N LEU A 405 15.05 15.13 10.94
CA LEU A 405 14.59 14.83 9.58
C LEU A 405 15.43 13.74 8.92
N GLY A 406 16.74 13.75 9.14
CA GLY A 406 17.64 12.72 8.62
C GLY A 406 17.40 11.33 9.23
N ALA A 407 17.15 11.25 10.54
CA ALA A 407 16.76 10.01 11.21
C ALA A 407 15.47 9.46 10.61
N LEU A 408 14.47 10.33 10.42
CA LEU A 408 13.18 9.97 9.82
C LEU A 408 13.32 9.46 8.38
N GLU A 409 14.07 10.17 7.51
CA GLU A 409 14.30 9.75 6.12
C GLU A 409 14.96 8.36 6.03
N VAL A 410 15.94 8.13 6.89
CA VAL A 410 16.73 6.89 6.91
C VAL A 410 15.91 5.73 7.48
N LEU A 411 15.07 5.96 8.48
CA LEU A 411 14.10 4.97 8.97
C LEU A 411 13.08 4.59 7.89
N LEU A 412 12.48 5.58 7.21
CA LEU A 412 11.53 5.33 6.11
C LEU A 412 12.17 4.51 4.99
N THR A 413 13.42 4.81 4.64
CA THR A 413 14.18 4.05 3.63
C THR A 413 14.41 2.60 4.06
N SER A 414 14.77 2.37 5.33
CA SER A 414 14.95 1.03 5.88
C SER A 414 13.64 0.22 5.89
N MET A 415 12.52 0.86 6.25
CA MET A 415 11.20 0.22 6.23
C MET A 415 10.76 -0.16 4.81
N LEU A 416 10.99 0.71 3.82
CA LEU A 416 10.72 0.43 2.40
C LEU A 416 11.53 -0.77 1.90
N ASP A 417 12.83 -0.81 2.20
CA ASP A 417 13.73 -1.89 1.80
C ASP A 417 13.30 -3.23 2.40
N ARG A 418 12.93 -3.26 3.69
CA ARG A 418 12.41 -4.45 4.34
C ARG A 418 11.08 -4.92 3.75
N LEU A 419 10.15 -4.00 3.48
CA LEU A 419 8.87 -4.34 2.87
C LEU A 419 9.05 -4.83 1.43
N SER A 420 9.96 -4.23 0.66
CA SER A 420 10.33 -4.69 -0.67
C SER A 420 10.79 -6.15 -0.65
N ARG A 421 11.75 -6.48 0.21
CA ARG A 421 12.26 -7.85 0.37
C ARG A 421 11.15 -8.83 0.77
N HIS A 422 10.25 -8.43 1.66
CA HIS A 422 9.12 -9.28 2.06
C HIS A 422 8.17 -9.55 0.89
N ILE A 423 7.80 -8.52 0.11
CA ILE A 423 6.95 -8.70 -1.07
C ILE A 423 7.63 -9.60 -2.11
N GLN A 424 8.93 -9.40 -2.37
CA GLN A 424 9.70 -10.26 -3.28
C GLN A 424 9.69 -11.73 -2.81
N ALA A 425 9.80 -11.99 -1.51
CA ALA A 425 9.77 -13.33 -0.96
C ALA A 425 8.36 -13.98 -1.00
N THR A 426 7.30 -13.18 -0.95
CA THR A 426 5.92 -13.67 -0.90
C THR A 426 5.27 -13.81 -2.27
N ILE A 427 5.59 -12.94 -3.25
CA ILE A 427 4.85 -12.82 -4.51
C ILE A 427 4.83 -14.12 -5.32
N ALA A 428 5.96 -14.82 -5.41
CA ALA A 428 6.07 -16.10 -6.14
C ALA A 428 5.15 -17.19 -5.55
N ALA A 429 4.82 -17.10 -4.26
CA ALA A 429 3.96 -18.06 -3.57
C ALA A 429 2.47 -17.78 -3.68
N ARG A 430 2.07 -16.63 -4.26
CA ARG A 430 0.66 -16.25 -4.36
C ARG A 430 0.02 -16.90 -5.59
N PRO A 431 -1.25 -17.35 -5.48
CA PRO A 431 -1.96 -18.05 -6.56
C PRO A 431 -1.85 -17.39 -7.93
N GLY A 432 -1.97 -16.06 -7.97
CA GLY A 432 -1.93 -15.30 -9.22
C GLY A 432 -0.57 -15.25 -9.94
N PHE A 433 0.50 -15.75 -9.33
CA PHE A 433 1.84 -15.61 -9.87
C PHE A 433 2.60 -16.93 -9.97
N THR A 434 2.16 -17.99 -9.30
CA THR A 434 2.94 -19.24 -9.16
C THR A 434 3.37 -19.87 -10.48
N GLU A 435 2.53 -19.83 -11.53
CA GLU A 435 2.85 -20.45 -12.85
C GLU A 435 4.13 -19.89 -13.51
N GLY A 436 4.56 -18.67 -13.16
CA GLY A 436 5.77 -18.05 -13.71
C GLY A 436 7.05 -18.28 -12.91
N TRP A 437 7.00 -19.11 -11.86
CA TRP A 437 8.10 -19.32 -10.92
C TRP A 437 8.33 -20.80 -10.59
N GLU A 438 9.59 -21.18 -10.49
CA GLU A 438 10.07 -22.41 -9.86
C GLU A 438 10.80 -22.07 -8.58
N ILE A 439 10.77 -22.96 -7.59
CA ILE A 439 11.41 -22.69 -6.31
C ILE A 439 12.44 -23.75 -5.99
N GLU A 440 13.68 -23.30 -5.89
CA GLU A 440 14.80 -24.13 -5.50
C GLU A 440 15.03 -24.04 -4.00
N TYR A 441 15.08 -25.20 -3.36
CA TYR A 441 15.46 -25.33 -1.96
C TYR A 441 16.97 -25.55 -1.90
N ASN A 442 17.71 -24.57 -1.39
CA ASN A 442 19.16 -24.71 -1.24
C ASN A 442 19.47 -25.77 -0.17
N ALA A 443 20.60 -26.48 -0.31
CA ALA A 443 21.07 -27.51 0.62
C ALA A 443 21.31 -27.02 2.07
N LEU A 444 21.30 -25.70 2.30
CA LEU A 444 21.31 -25.11 3.64
C LEU A 444 19.89 -25.12 4.23
N PRO A 445 19.68 -25.69 5.44
CA PRO A 445 18.34 -25.81 6.02
C PRO A 445 17.63 -24.46 6.13
N GLY A 446 16.50 -24.32 5.43
CA GLY A 446 15.57 -23.19 5.60
C GLY A 446 15.78 -21.99 4.67
N LYS A 447 16.47 -22.13 3.54
CA LYS A 447 16.49 -21.10 2.49
C LYS A 447 15.94 -21.66 1.19
N ALA A 448 14.88 -21.03 0.67
CA ALA A 448 14.34 -21.31 -0.65
C ALA A 448 14.47 -20.05 -1.51
N LEU A 449 14.79 -20.25 -2.79
CA LEU A 449 14.96 -19.21 -3.79
C LEU A 449 13.89 -19.37 -4.87
N ALA A 450 13.09 -18.32 -5.09
CA ALA A 450 12.16 -18.30 -6.21
C ALA A 450 12.90 -17.85 -7.49
N ILE A 451 12.90 -18.73 -8.49
CA ILE A 451 13.48 -18.54 -9.81
C ILE A 451 12.35 -18.42 -10.82
N ARG A 452 12.56 -17.64 -11.89
CA ARG A 452 11.51 -17.45 -12.91
C ARG A 452 11.71 -18.33 -14.10
N THR A 453 10.60 -18.85 -14.60
CA THR A 453 10.59 -19.84 -15.68
C THR A 453 9.75 -19.45 -16.88
N ASP A 454 9.09 -18.29 -16.85
CA ASP A 454 8.25 -17.82 -17.96
C ASP A 454 9.02 -17.45 -19.25
N GLY A 455 10.35 -17.41 -19.21
CA GLY A 455 11.20 -17.07 -20.36
C GLY A 455 10.99 -15.64 -20.89
N ILE A 456 10.23 -14.79 -20.20
CA ILE A 456 9.95 -13.42 -20.62
C ILE A 456 11.16 -12.56 -20.28
N ARG A 457 11.83 -12.04 -21.31
CA ARG A 457 12.87 -11.03 -21.15
C ARG A 457 12.29 -9.78 -20.50
N GLU A 458 13.04 -9.17 -19.57
CA GLU A 458 12.58 -8.00 -18.80
C GLU A 458 12.09 -6.81 -19.66
N PRO A 459 12.72 -6.47 -20.80
CA PRO A 459 12.18 -5.49 -21.74
C PRO A 459 10.77 -5.83 -22.21
N ASP A 460 10.56 -7.05 -22.67
CA ASP A 460 9.32 -7.46 -23.30
C ASP A 460 8.16 -7.55 -22.30
N ARG A 461 8.48 -7.61 -20.99
CA ARG A 461 7.51 -7.78 -19.91
C ARG A 461 6.50 -6.64 -19.84
N PHE A 462 6.91 -5.41 -20.08
CA PHE A 462 5.98 -4.27 -20.11
C PHE A 462 4.82 -4.49 -21.08
N TYR A 463 5.06 -5.17 -22.21
CA TYR A 463 4.04 -5.45 -23.22
C TYR A 463 3.35 -6.81 -23.04
N LYS A 464 4.05 -7.81 -22.49
CA LYS A 464 3.55 -9.19 -22.34
C LYS A 464 2.82 -9.43 -21.03
N ASP A 465 3.30 -8.84 -19.94
CA ASP A 465 2.73 -8.91 -18.59
C ASP A 465 2.93 -7.56 -17.88
N PRO A 466 2.12 -6.54 -18.23
CA PRO A 466 2.28 -5.19 -17.70
C PRO A 466 2.09 -5.13 -16.17
N LEU A 467 1.28 -6.04 -15.62
CA LEU A 467 1.07 -6.16 -14.18
C LEU A 467 2.36 -6.61 -13.49
N ASP A 468 2.91 -7.77 -13.85
CA ASP A 468 4.15 -8.27 -13.25
C ASP A 468 5.33 -7.31 -13.49
N TRP A 469 5.39 -6.65 -14.65
CA TRP A 469 6.34 -5.56 -14.89
C TRP A 469 6.21 -4.45 -13.84
N CYS A 470 5.02 -3.89 -13.65
CA CYS A 470 4.81 -2.78 -12.74
C CYS A 470 5.15 -3.17 -11.30
N LEU A 471 4.68 -4.34 -10.86
CA LEU A 471 4.92 -4.87 -9.52
C LEU A 471 6.41 -5.07 -9.24
N ARG A 472 7.20 -5.49 -10.23
CA ARG A 472 8.67 -5.57 -10.11
C ARG A 472 9.34 -4.22 -10.02
N GLN A 473 8.96 -3.28 -10.89
CA GLN A 473 9.58 -1.97 -10.93
C GLN A 473 9.39 -1.24 -9.58
N LEU A 474 8.23 -1.43 -8.93
CA LEU A 474 7.93 -0.92 -7.59
C LEU A 474 8.84 -1.46 -6.48
N LEU A 475 9.40 -2.66 -6.65
CA LEU A 475 10.24 -3.30 -5.63
C LEU A 475 11.73 -2.95 -5.77
N GLY A 476 12.08 -2.12 -6.76
CA GLY A 476 13.44 -1.61 -6.92
C GLY A 476 13.87 -0.66 -5.80
N PRO A 477 15.18 -0.48 -5.57
CA PRO A 477 15.65 0.52 -4.62
C PRO A 477 15.19 1.94 -5.04
N PRO A 478 14.60 2.74 -4.13
CA PRO A 478 13.99 4.02 -4.49
C PRO A 478 14.98 5.08 -4.98
N ASP A 479 16.26 4.92 -4.65
CA ASP A 479 17.35 5.81 -5.08
C ASP A 479 18.16 5.25 -6.27
N GLY A 480 17.69 4.16 -6.89
CA GLY A 480 18.33 3.66 -8.10
C GLY A 480 18.34 4.72 -9.21
N ALA A 481 19.52 4.98 -9.77
CA ALA A 481 19.72 6.05 -10.75
C ALA A 481 18.81 5.93 -11.98
N VAL A 482 18.54 4.70 -12.44
CA VAL A 482 17.75 4.40 -13.65
C VAL A 482 16.40 3.78 -13.29
N LYS A 483 15.78 4.23 -12.19
CA LYS A 483 14.46 3.75 -11.76
C LYS A 483 13.36 4.71 -12.17
N TYR A 484 12.21 4.13 -12.52
CA TYR A 484 10.97 4.87 -12.73
C TYR A 484 10.49 5.49 -11.42
N GLU A 485 9.78 6.60 -11.53
CA GLU A 485 9.20 7.20 -10.34
C GLU A 485 8.08 6.34 -9.76
N HIS A 486 8.16 6.06 -8.46
CA HIS A 486 7.19 5.18 -7.79
C HIS A 486 5.78 5.77 -7.84
N ALA A 487 5.65 7.10 -7.77
CA ALA A 487 4.36 7.77 -7.96
C ALA A 487 3.75 7.45 -9.34
N MET A 488 4.58 7.45 -10.40
CA MET A 488 4.15 7.07 -11.75
C MET A 488 3.79 5.59 -11.83
N LEU A 489 4.60 4.70 -11.23
CA LEU A 489 4.32 3.26 -11.19
C LEU A 489 3.02 2.94 -10.43
N PHE A 490 2.77 3.59 -9.29
CA PHE A 490 1.50 3.42 -8.58
C PHE A 490 0.32 3.99 -9.37
N ALA A 491 0.49 5.12 -10.06
CA ALA A 491 -0.55 5.65 -10.95
C ALA A 491 -0.82 4.71 -12.14
N PHE A 492 0.23 4.04 -12.66
CA PHE A 492 0.10 3.00 -13.67
C PHE A 492 -0.67 1.80 -13.12
N LEU A 493 -0.29 1.30 -11.93
CA LEU A 493 -0.96 0.17 -11.29
C LEU A 493 -2.44 0.45 -11.05
N ASP A 494 -2.78 1.61 -10.47
CA ASP A 494 -4.17 2.00 -10.22
C ASP A 494 -4.96 2.06 -11.53
N ASN A 495 -4.41 2.69 -12.57
CA ASN A 495 -5.05 2.72 -13.90
C ASN A 495 -5.21 1.31 -14.50
N TYR A 496 -4.20 0.45 -14.38
CA TYR A 496 -4.24 -0.92 -14.90
C TYR A 496 -5.26 -1.80 -14.17
N LEU A 497 -5.39 -1.66 -12.85
CA LEU A 497 -6.41 -2.38 -12.08
C LEU A 497 -7.83 -1.94 -12.41
N GLU A 498 -8.01 -0.75 -12.95
CA GLU A 498 -9.31 -0.29 -13.44
C GLU A 498 -9.59 -0.75 -14.87
N THR A 499 -8.66 -0.56 -15.80
CA THR A 499 -8.90 -0.76 -17.24
C THR A 499 -8.39 -2.10 -17.78
N GLY A 500 -7.56 -2.82 -17.04
CA GLY A 500 -6.90 -4.05 -17.47
C GLY A 500 -7.85 -5.26 -17.56
N PRO A 501 -7.37 -6.39 -18.10
CA PRO A 501 -8.14 -7.63 -18.17
C PRO A 501 -8.49 -8.16 -16.78
N GLN A 502 -9.69 -8.72 -16.59
CA GLN A 502 -10.11 -9.24 -15.29
C GLN A 502 -9.17 -10.33 -14.77
N GLY A 503 -8.69 -11.22 -15.64
CA GLY A 503 -7.74 -12.28 -15.26
C GLY A 503 -6.45 -11.74 -14.64
N ASP A 504 -5.95 -10.58 -15.08
CA ASP A 504 -4.79 -9.96 -14.45
C ASP A 504 -5.12 -9.38 -13.08
N LYS A 505 -6.27 -8.73 -12.95
CA LYS A 505 -6.73 -8.20 -11.66
C LYS A 505 -6.85 -9.33 -10.64
N ASP A 506 -7.37 -10.48 -11.05
CA ASP A 506 -7.56 -11.65 -10.19
C ASP A 506 -6.24 -12.21 -9.63
N ARG A 507 -5.10 -11.90 -10.25
CA ARG A 507 -3.77 -12.33 -9.77
C ARG A 507 -3.33 -11.60 -8.51
N LEU A 508 -3.77 -10.36 -8.31
CA LEU A 508 -3.44 -9.58 -7.12
C LEU A 508 -4.47 -9.82 -6.03
N ASP A 509 -4.13 -10.68 -5.08
CA ASP A 509 -4.93 -10.81 -3.88
C ASP A 509 -4.73 -9.66 -2.90
N GLU A 510 -5.57 -9.67 -1.88
CA GLU A 510 -5.57 -8.65 -0.85
C GLU A 510 -4.31 -8.63 0.04
N VAL A 511 -3.64 -9.77 0.21
CA VAL A 511 -2.40 -9.83 1.00
C VAL A 511 -1.34 -8.97 0.32
N LEU A 512 -1.18 -9.12 -1.00
CA LEU A 512 -0.27 -8.30 -1.78
C LEU A 512 -0.70 -6.84 -1.82
N LEU A 513 -1.99 -6.57 -2.07
CA LEU A 513 -2.48 -5.20 -2.23
C LEU A 513 -2.35 -4.37 -0.95
N THR A 514 -2.53 -4.99 0.22
CA THR A 514 -2.29 -4.35 1.52
C THR A 514 -0.82 -3.94 1.67
N LYS A 515 0.11 -4.84 1.31
CA LYS A 515 1.56 -4.57 1.37
C LYS A 515 1.97 -3.46 0.39
N TYR A 516 1.45 -3.45 -0.84
CA TYR A 516 1.71 -2.35 -1.79
C TYR A 516 1.09 -1.02 -1.35
N SER A 517 -0.04 -1.03 -0.64
CA SER A 517 -0.61 0.19 -0.05
C SER A 517 0.29 0.77 1.06
N ASP A 518 0.86 -0.08 1.91
CA ASP A 518 1.84 0.35 2.92
C ASP A 518 3.14 0.85 2.26
N PHE A 519 3.57 0.21 1.17
CA PHE A 519 4.71 0.67 0.37
C PHE A 519 4.48 2.07 -0.19
N ALA A 520 3.30 2.32 -0.77
CA ALA A 520 2.93 3.63 -1.30
C ALA A 520 2.98 4.72 -0.21
N ALA A 521 2.43 4.43 0.98
CA ALA A 521 2.42 5.37 2.11
C ALA A 521 3.84 5.68 2.62
N LEU A 522 4.69 4.68 2.77
CA LEU A 522 6.09 4.87 3.18
C LEU A 522 6.87 5.69 2.14
N HIS A 523 6.65 5.44 0.85
CA HIS A 523 7.31 6.19 -0.21
C HIS A 523 6.82 7.64 -0.27
N GLU A 524 5.51 7.89 -0.16
CA GLU A 524 4.94 9.24 -0.10
C GLU A 524 5.54 10.04 1.08
N MET A 525 5.58 9.45 2.27
CA MET A 525 6.18 10.07 3.45
C MET A 525 7.65 10.42 3.22
N ARG A 526 8.41 9.50 2.63
CA ARG A 526 9.84 9.70 2.36
C ARG A 526 10.09 10.82 1.36
N VAL A 527 9.33 10.85 0.26
CA VAL A 527 9.40 11.95 -0.72
C VAL A 527 9.09 13.28 -0.02
N MET A 528 8.06 13.31 0.82
CA MET A 528 7.64 14.51 1.55
C MET A 528 8.73 15.05 2.48
N VAL A 529 9.44 14.20 3.23
CA VAL A 529 10.60 14.62 4.05
C VAL A 529 11.68 15.28 3.17
N ARG A 530 11.99 14.68 2.00
CA ARG A 530 13.00 15.21 1.06
C ARG A 530 12.61 16.53 0.38
N LEU A 531 11.36 16.94 0.48
CA LEU A 531 10.89 18.23 -0.03
C LEU A 531 11.18 19.39 0.95
N HIS A 532 11.63 19.12 2.18
CA HIS A 532 12.05 20.17 3.10
C HIS A 532 13.19 20.99 2.51
N ARG A 533 13.15 22.32 2.68
CA ARG A 533 14.21 23.25 2.24
C ARG A 533 14.60 24.17 3.40
N PRO A 534 15.90 24.28 3.75
CA PRO A 534 17.04 23.52 3.22
C PRO A 534 16.90 22.01 3.43
N ARG A 535 17.35 21.19 2.47
CA ARG A 535 17.26 19.73 2.57
C ARG A 535 18.21 19.20 3.65
N ASN A 536 17.77 18.23 4.44
CA ASN A 536 18.64 17.53 5.38
C ASN A 536 19.70 16.69 4.65
N ILE A 537 20.87 16.53 5.26
CA ILE A 537 21.90 15.61 4.80
C ILE A 537 21.89 14.43 5.79
N PRO A 538 21.23 13.31 5.47
CA PRO A 538 21.12 12.20 6.41
C PRO A 538 22.48 11.53 6.64
N LEU A 539 22.76 11.17 7.90
CA LEU A 539 23.84 10.24 8.25
C LEU A 539 23.51 8.82 7.77
N ARG A 540 24.48 7.90 7.80
CA ARG A 540 24.23 6.48 7.53
C ARG A 540 23.35 5.87 8.61
N PHE A 541 22.57 4.85 8.24
CA PHE A 541 21.71 4.10 9.16
C PHE A 541 22.47 3.61 10.40
N GLU A 542 23.73 3.17 10.22
CA GLU A 542 24.60 2.72 11.32
C GLU A 542 24.97 3.82 12.31
N GLU A 543 25.12 5.07 11.85
CA GLU A 543 25.46 6.19 12.71
C GLU A 543 24.26 6.52 13.62
N TYR A 544 23.05 6.61 13.06
CA TYR A 544 21.83 6.86 13.83
C TYR A 544 21.59 5.77 14.88
N LYS A 545 21.88 4.49 14.59
CA LYS A 545 21.76 3.43 15.59
C LYS A 545 22.54 3.74 16.86
N THR A 546 23.73 4.34 16.75
CA THR A 546 24.59 4.65 17.90
C THR A 546 24.15 5.93 18.62
N MET A 547 23.74 6.94 17.85
CA MET A 547 23.41 8.27 18.35
C MET A 547 22.02 8.36 18.94
N GLU A 548 21.07 7.59 18.41
CA GLU A 548 19.67 7.65 18.81
C GLU A 548 19.28 6.57 19.82
N HIS A 549 18.45 6.96 20.78
CA HIS A 549 18.06 6.13 21.92
C HIS A 549 16.54 5.91 22.03
N ARG A 550 15.77 6.38 21.04
CA ARG A 550 14.34 6.07 20.94
C ARG A 550 14.15 4.60 20.53
N ARG A 551 12.92 4.07 20.69
CA ARG A 551 12.65 2.62 20.67
C ARG A 551 13.12 1.92 19.41
N VAL A 552 12.81 2.49 18.25
CA VAL A 552 13.22 1.91 16.95
C VAL A 552 14.73 1.81 16.80
N TRP A 553 15.48 2.79 17.30
CA TRP A 553 16.94 2.83 17.19
C TRP A 553 17.61 1.89 18.19
N LYS A 554 17.09 1.78 19.43
CA LYS A 554 17.49 0.75 20.39
C LYS A 554 17.31 -0.65 19.81
N PHE A 555 16.15 -0.90 19.20
CA PHE A 555 15.82 -2.16 18.55
C PHE A 555 16.77 -2.44 17.36
N ALA A 556 16.91 -1.48 16.44
CA ALA A 556 17.76 -1.60 15.25
C ALA A 556 19.26 -1.81 15.58
N ARG A 557 19.76 -1.23 16.69
CA ARG A 557 21.15 -1.40 17.16
C ARG A 557 21.49 -2.85 17.47
N LYS A 558 20.54 -3.61 18.02
CA LYS A 558 20.74 -5.02 18.40
C LYS A 558 20.32 -6.02 17.31
N GLU A 559 19.57 -5.60 16.31
CA GLU A 559 19.16 -6.43 15.16
C GLU A 559 20.31 -6.81 14.21
N LEU A 560 21.23 -5.89 13.89
CA LEU A 560 22.23 -6.10 12.83
C LEU A 560 23.37 -7.07 13.22
N LEU A 561 23.69 -7.18 14.51
CA LEU A 561 24.80 -8.03 14.99
C LEU A 561 24.51 -9.54 14.90
N GLU A 562 23.25 -9.94 14.67
CA GLU A 562 22.81 -11.34 14.72
C GLU A 562 22.13 -11.83 13.42
N GLY A 563 22.22 -11.06 12.33
CA GLY A 563 21.51 -11.37 11.08
C GLY A 563 20.00 -11.02 11.08
N GLY A 564 19.47 -10.44 12.16
CA GLY A 564 18.17 -9.74 12.26
C GLY A 564 16.91 -10.51 11.81
N LEU A 565 15.81 -9.78 11.56
CA LEU A 565 14.57 -10.26 10.95
C LEU A 565 14.74 -10.78 9.51
N ASN A 566 15.96 -10.98 9.00
CA ASN A 566 16.18 -11.48 7.65
C ASN A 566 15.64 -12.91 7.46
N TRP A 567 15.48 -13.68 8.54
CA TRP A 567 14.76 -14.96 8.51
C TRP A 567 13.27 -14.79 8.14
N LEU A 568 12.67 -13.62 8.39
CA LEU A 568 11.34 -13.27 7.88
C LEU A 568 11.33 -13.00 6.37
N ASN A 569 12.48 -13.01 5.69
CA ASN A 569 12.59 -12.86 4.24
C ASN A 569 12.91 -14.20 3.53
N SER A 570 13.05 -15.31 4.26
CA SER A 570 13.35 -16.66 3.73
C SER A 570 12.30 -17.68 4.15
N LEU A 571 11.84 -18.59 3.29
CA LEU A 571 10.82 -19.61 3.63
C LEU A 571 11.12 -20.37 4.94
N PRO A 572 10.11 -20.69 5.78
CA PRO A 572 10.35 -21.31 7.07
C PRO A 572 10.87 -22.75 6.91
N GLY A 573 12.05 -23.03 7.46
CA GLY A 573 12.70 -24.35 7.39
C GLY A 573 12.31 -25.37 8.49
N ARG A 574 11.63 -24.95 9.57
CA ARG A 574 11.17 -25.83 10.66
C ARG A 574 9.83 -25.38 11.25
N ARG A 575 9.05 -26.35 11.75
CA ARG A 575 7.75 -26.13 12.40
C ARG A 575 7.91 -25.55 13.80
N SER A 576 7.21 -24.45 14.09
CA SER A 576 7.35 -23.68 15.33
C SER A 576 6.20 -23.94 16.34
N ALA A 577 6.38 -23.51 17.60
CA ALA A 577 5.32 -23.59 18.61
C ALA A 577 4.06 -22.80 18.19
N GLN A 578 4.24 -21.66 17.52
CA GLN A 578 3.14 -20.88 16.94
C GLN A 578 2.38 -21.70 15.91
N ALA A 579 3.09 -22.39 15.01
CA ALA A 579 2.48 -23.21 13.96
C ALA A 579 1.63 -24.33 14.56
N ASN A 580 2.07 -24.95 15.66
CA ASN A 580 1.31 -25.99 16.36
C ASN A 580 0.03 -25.43 17.01
N ALA A 581 0.14 -24.30 17.71
CA ALA A 581 -1.02 -23.66 18.33
C ALA A 581 -2.03 -23.18 17.26
N LEU A 582 -1.54 -22.65 16.14
CA LEU A 582 -2.36 -22.18 15.03
C LEU A 582 -3.09 -23.34 14.33
N GLU A 583 -2.43 -24.48 14.12
CA GLU A 583 -3.08 -25.68 13.60
C GLU A 583 -4.15 -26.20 14.56
N LYS A 584 -3.89 -26.19 15.88
CA LYS A 584 -4.88 -26.60 16.87
C LYS A 584 -6.13 -25.71 16.79
N PHE A 585 -5.94 -24.40 16.66
CA PHE A 585 -7.04 -23.45 16.46
C PHE A 585 -7.79 -23.73 15.15
N SER A 586 -7.09 -23.90 14.02
CA SER A 586 -7.76 -24.10 12.72
C SER A 586 -8.59 -25.39 12.66
N LYS A 587 -8.18 -26.43 13.39
CA LYS A 587 -8.91 -27.71 13.52
C LYS A 587 -10.15 -27.64 14.42
N THR A 588 -10.33 -26.57 15.19
CA THR A 588 -11.57 -26.38 15.94
C THR A 588 -12.73 -26.17 14.96
N THR A 589 -13.89 -26.76 15.26
CA THR A 589 -15.09 -26.63 14.42
C THR A 589 -15.93 -25.45 14.88
N GLU A 590 -16.54 -24.72 13.94
CA GLU A 590 -17.56 -23.74 14.27
C GLU A 590 -18.89 -24.41 14.60
N PRO A 591 -19.69 -23.86 15.53
CA PRO A 591 -21.06 -24.33 15.73
C PRO A 591 -21.87 -24.05 14.48
N ASP A 592 -22.52 -25.08 13.95
CA ASP A 592 -23.45 -24.92 12.82
C ASP A 592 -24.63 -24.02 13.21
N SER A 593 -25.36 -23.51 12.21
CA SER A 593 -26.48 -22.59 12.43
C SER A 593 -27.56 -23.18 13.35
N ALA A 594 -27.71 -24.51 13.37
CA ALA A 594 -28.66 -25.23 14.22
C ALA A 594 -28.21 -25.36 15.68
N SER A 595 -26.91 -25.52 15.94
CA SER A 595 -26.33 -25.69 17.28
C SER A 595 -25.90 -24.37 17.92
N LYS A 596 -25.82 -23.27 17.16
CA LYS A 596 -25.43 -21.93 17.64
C LYS A 596 -26.26 -21.43 18.83
N ASP A 597 -27.54 -21.80 18.86
CA ASP A 597 -28.49 -21.51 19.96
C ASP A 597 -28.64 -22.70 20.94
N THR A 598 -27.58 -23.47 21.15
CA THR A 598 -27.55 -24.59 22.12
C THR A 598 -26.40 -24.45 23.11
N MET A 599 -26.52 -25.14 24.26
CA MET A 599 -25.41 -25.22 25.23
C MET A 599 -24.15 -25.87 24.64
N GLN A 600 -24.31 -26.74 23.63
CA GLN A 600 -23.18 -27.36 22.95
C GLN A 600 -22.47 -26.37 22.04
N GLY A 601 -23.20 -25.57 21.27
CA GLY A 601 -22.62 -24.51 20.43
C GLY A 601 -21.92 -23.43 21.25
N LEU A 602 -22.48 -23.05 22.41
CA LEU A 602 -21.81 -22.11 23.33
C LEU A 602 -20.46 -22.65 23.85
N LYS A 603 -20.42 -23.94 24.25
CA LYS A 603 -19.17 -24.60 24.67
C LYS A 603 -18.15 -24.68 23.53
N GLN A 604 -18.62 -24.91 22.31
CA GLN A 604 -17.77 -24.96 21.12
C GLN A 604 -17.14 -23.59 20.85
N THR A 605 -17.91 -22.51 20.91
CA THR A 605 -17.39 -21.13 20.80
C THR A 605 -16.40 -20.79 21.92
N ASP A 606 -16.66 -21.22 23.18
CA ASP A 606 -15.73 -21.03 24.29
C ASP A 606 -14.39 -21.76 24.01
N TYR A 607 -14.43 -22.99 23.50
CA TYR A 607 -13.25 -23.78 23.14
C TYR A 607 -12.46 -23.18 21.97
N GLU A 608 -13.14 -22.66 20.94
CA GLU A 608 -12.49 -21.96 19.83
C GLU A 608 -11.71 -20.73 20.29
N ARG A 609 -12.33 -19.93 21.17
CA ARG A 609 -11.71 -18.73 21.76
C ARG A 609 -10.52 -19.09 22.64
N GLU A 610 -10.63 -20.16 23.41
CA GLU A 610 -9.52 -20.70 24.21
C GLU A 610 -8.35 -21.13 23.32
N ALA A 611 -8.61 -21.88 22.24
CA ALA A 611 -7.58 -22.31 21.29
C ALA A 611 -6.88 -21.13 20.61
N LEU A 612 -7.63 -20.10 20.21
CA LEU A 612 -7.05 -18.85 19.70
C LEU A 612 -6.22 -18.13 20.76
N GLY A 613 -6.69 -18.11 22.01
CA GLY A 613 -5.96 -17.51 23.12
C GLY A 613 -4.63 -18.21 23.43
N ILE A 614 -4.58 -19.54 23.31
CA ILE A 614 -3.33 -20.32 23.43
C ILE A 614 -2.33 -19.89 22.35
N PHE A 615 -2.76 -19.73 21.10
CA PHE A 615 -1.90 -19.24 20.03
C PHE A 615 -1.28 -17.88 20.37
N TRP A 616 -2.09 -16.91 20.78
CA TRP A 616 -1.60 -15.57 21.12
C TRP A 616 -0.69 -15.55 22.36
N ASN A 617 -0.93 -16.42 23.34
CA ASN A 617 -0.01 -16.58 24.47
C ASN A 617 1.37 -17.09 24.02
N VAL A 618 1.42 -18.05 23.09
CA VAL A 618 2.69 -18.53 22.52
C VAL A 618 3.41 -17.40 21.77
N VAL A 619 2.69 -16.63 20.95
CA VAL A 619 3.25 -15.46 20.23
C VAL A 619 3.80 -14.43 21.22
N LYS A 620 3.08 -14.14 22.30
CA LYS A 620 3.47 -13.18 23.33
C LYS A 620 4.73 -13.60 24.07
N GLU A 621 4.82 -14.86 24.53
CA GLU A 621 5.98 -15.34 25.28
C GLU A 621 7.26 -15.38 24.42
N GLN A 622 7.15 -15.72 23.15
CA GLN A 622 8.30 -15.64 22.24
C GLN A 622 8.77 -14.21 21.99
N HIS A 623 7.83 -13.26 21.87
CA HIS A 623 8.21 -11.85 21.76
C HIS A 623 8.83 -11.32 23.05
N ARG A 624 8.41 -11.82 24.23
CA ARG A 624 9.05 -11.49 25.51
C ARG A 624 10.50 -11.92 25.52
N GLU A 625 10.78 -13.17 25.15
CA GLU A 625 12.15 -13.70 25.04
C GLU A 625 12.96 -12.92 24.00
N PHE A 626 12.37 -12.66 22.84
CA PHE A 626 12.99 -11.89 21.78
C PHE A 626 13.36 -10.48 22.25
N PHE A 627 12.44 -9.71 22.81
CA PHE A 627 12.72 -8.34 23.26
C PHE A 627 13.72 -8.25 24.41
N ALA A 628 13.78 -9.26 25.28
CA ALA A 628 14.82 -9.34 26.31
C ALA A 628 16.24 -9.31 25.71
N THR A 629 16.41 -9.83 24.48
CA THR A 629 17.69 -9.81 23.76
C THR A 629 17.95 -8.53 22.94
N LYS A 630 16.94 -7.66 22.77
CA LYS A 630 16.98 -6.53 21.81
C LYS A 630 17.16 -5.15 22.45
N GLY A 631 17.61 -5.10 23.70
CA GLY A 631 18.04 -3.86 24.36
C GLY A 631 16.90 -2.91 24.74
N LEU A 632 15.65 -3.36 24.68
CA LEU A 632 14.50 -2.64 25.23
C LEU A 632 14.44 -2.79 26.74
N THR A 633 13.95 -1.77 27.43
CA THR A 633 13.70 -1.84 28.88
C THR A 633 12.55 -2.78 29.19
N VAL A 634 12.45 -3.22 30.46
CA VAL A 634 11.33 -4.04 30.93
C VAL A 634 9.99 -3.33 30.74
N THR A 635 9.94 -2.02 30.98
CA THR A 635 8.75 -1.19 30.77
C THR A 635 8.36 -1.13 29.29
N GLU A 636 9.30 -0.80 28.40
CA GLU A 636 9.05 -0.77 26.94
C GLU A 636 8.60 -2.14 26.42
N THR A 637 9.21 -3.23 26.90
CA THR A 637 8.82 -4.59 26.54
C THR A 637 7.39 -4.89 27.00
N THR A 638 7.05 -4.52 28.24
CA THR A 638 5.71 -4.72 28.80
C THR A 638 4.65 -3.97 27.99
N GLU A 639 4.92 -2.72 27.60
CA GLU A 639 4.03 -1.91 26.75
C GLU A 639 3.85 -2.45 25.33
N LEU A 640 4.84 -3.13 24.76
CA LEU A 640 4.67 -3.79 23.45
C LEU A 640 3.85 -5.08 23.61
N LEU A 641 4.07 -5.84 24.69
CA LEU A 641 3.34 -7.07 24.95
C LEU A 641 1.86 -6.84 25.31
N THR A 642 1.46 -5.64 25.73
CA THR A 642 0.03 -5.29 25.89
C THR A 642 -0.71 -5.30 24.56
N ASP A 643 -0.02 -4.99 23.46
CA ASP A 643 -0.60 -5.03 22.11
C ASP A 643 -0.99 -6.47 21.69
N LEU A 644 -0.36 -7.48 22.32
CA LEU A 644 -0.60 -8.92 22.12
C LEU A 644 -1.47 -9.54 23.23
N SER A 645 -2.21 -8.71 23.96
CA SER A 645 -3.04 -9.14 25.09
C SER A 645 -4.52 -8.76 24.95
N ALA A 646 -4.98 -8.39 23.76
CA ALA A 646 -6.35 -7.94 23.52
C ALA A 646 -7.40 -9.02 23.85
N ASN A 647 -7.06 -10.29 23.65
CA ASN A 647 -7.88 -11.45 24.02
C ASN A 647 -7.99 -11.68 25.53
N THR A 648 -7.17 -11.00 26.34
CA THR A 648 -7.16 -11.06 27.81
C THR A 648 -7.49 -9.72 28.46
N ALA A 649 -7.79 -8.69 27.65
CA ALA A 649 -8.16 -7.37 28.15
C ALA A 649 -9.45 -7.44 28.98
N PRO A 650 -9.54 -6.75 30.14
CA PRO A 650 -10.72 -6.78 31.00
C PRO A 650 -12.01 -6.41 30.27
N GLU A 651 -11.96 -5.42 29.38
CA GLU A 651 -13.11 -4.95 28.60
C GLU A 651 -13.61 -6.04 27.64
N TYR A 652 -12.68 -6.77 27.01
CA TYR A 652 -13.02 -7.88 26.11
C TYR A 652 -13.63 -9.05 26.89
N LEU A 653 -13.04 -9.44 28.02
CA LEU A 653 -13.56 -10.52 28.86
C LEU A 653 -14.95 -10.18 29.41
N GLN A 654 -15.18 -8.92 29.80
CA GLN A 654 -16.49 -8.45 30.22
C GLN A 654 -17.51 -8.49 29.07
N ALA A 655 -17.13 -8.07 27.87
CA ALA A 655 -17.98 -8.16 26.68
C ALA A 655 -18.34 -9.62 26.35
N LEU A 656 -17.37 -10.54 26.43
CA LEU A 656 -17.63 -11.98 26.25
C LEU A 656 -18.57 -12.53 27.32
N LYS A 657 -18.43 -12.09 28.58
CA LYS A 657 -19.30 -12.50 29.67
C LYS A 657 -20.74 -12.05 29.42
N VAL A 658 -20.94 -10.80 29.03
CA VAL A 658 -22.27 -10.27 28.66
C VAL A 658 -22.85 -11.05 27.49
N GLU A 659 -22.09 -11.26 26.41
CA GLU A 659 -22.52 -12.04 25.26
C GLU A 659 -22.92 -13.47 25.67
N ARG A 660 -22.14 -14.10 26.55
CA ARG A 660 -22.39 -15.45 27.07
C ARG A 660 -23.65 -15.51 27.94
N GLU A 661 -23.88 -14.52 28.78
CA GLU A 661 -25.09 -14.40 29.61
C GLU A 661 -26.34 -14.20 28.74
N GLU A 662 -26.27 -13.30 27.75
CA GLU A 662 -27.33 -13.10 26.75
C GLU A 662 -27.62 -14.39 25.98
N THR A 663 -26.56 -15.11 25.56
CA THR A 663 -26.68 -16.43 24.91
C THR A 663 -27.47 -17.39 25.78
N SER A 664 -27.05 -17.53 27.04
CA SER A 664 -27.61 -18.48 27.97
C SER A 664 -29.06 -18.16 28.25
N ALA A 665 -29.40 -16.88 28.43
CA ALA A 665 -30.76 -16.42 28.61
C ALA A 665 -31.66 -16.71 27.39
N ILE A 666 -31.14 -16.55 26.17
CA ILE A 666 -31.87 -16.91 24.94
C ILE A 666 -32.11 -18.43 24.88
N ILE A 667 -31.08 -19.23 25.17
CA ILE A 667 -31.17 -20.71 25.20
C ILE A 667 -32.23 -21.14 26.22
N GLU A 668 -32.22 -20.54 27.41
CA GLU A 668 -33.17 -20.83 28.48
C GLU A 668 -34.60 -20.42 28.12
N ALA A 669 -34.79 -19.21 27.57
CA ALA A 669 -36.08 -18.76 27.06
C ALA A 669 -36.62 -19.67 25.94
N MET A 670 -35.76 -20.19 25.07
CA MET A 670 -36.14 -21.16 24.03
C MET A 670 -36.56 -22.50 24.64
N LYS A 671 -35.85 -23.01 25.66
CA LYS A 671 -36.25 -24.22 26.41
C LYS A 671 -37.63 -24.06 27.05
N VAL A 672 -37.89 -22.91 27.67
CA VAL A 672 -39.20 -22.60 28.29
C VAL A 672 -40.31 -22.58 27.23
N ARG A 673 -40.10 -21.92 26.09
CA ARG A 673 -41.08 -21.90 24.99
C ARG A 673 -41.40 -23.29 24.47
N VAL A 674 -40.38 -24.12 24.21
CA VAL A 674 -40.58 -25.52 23.78
C VAL A 674 -41.33 -26.32 24.84
N SER A 675 -41.04 -26.13 26.13
CA SER A 675 -41.77 -26.79 27.23
C SER A 675 -43.25 -26.39 27.26
N VAL A 676 -43.55 -25.09 27.11
CA VAL A 676 -44.92 -24.57 27.06
C VAL A 676 -45.68 -25.09 25.83
N ASP A 677 -45.07 -25.10 24.65
CA ASP A 677 -45.67 -25.62 23.42
C ASP A 677 -45.89 -27.14 23.48
N THR A 678 -44.98 -27.87 24.12
CA THR A 678 -45.12 -29.32 24.35
C THR A 678 -46.26 -29.60 25.36
N SER A 679 -46.38 -28.79 26.40
CA SER A 679 -47.48 -28.87 27.37
C SER A 679 -48.82 -28.54 26.70
N TYR A 680 -48.88 -27.47 25.90
CA TYR A 680 -50.07 -27.04 25.17
C TYR A 680 -50.51 -28.07 24.12
N SER A 681 -49.57 -28.65 23.36
CA SER A 681 -49.84 -29.71 22.40
C SER A 681 -50.24 -31.04 23.08
N ALA A 682 -49.70 -31.34 24.26
CA ALA A 682 -50.15 -32.47 25.09
C ALA A 682 -51.59 -32.25 25.62
N ILE A 683 -51.95 -31.03 26.02
CA ILE A 683 -53.32 -30.67 26.42
C ILE A 683 -54.28 -30.81 25.23
N LEU A 684 -53.89 -30.34 24.04
CA LEU A 684 -54.66 -30.48 22.81
C LEU A 684 -54.86 -31.96 22.41
N ARG A 685 -53.81 -32.80 22.53
CA ARG A 685 -53.89 -34.26 22.30
C ARG A 685 -54.83 -34.95 23.29
N LYS A 686 -54.75 -34.61 24.58
CA LYS A 686 -55.69 -35.10 25.61
C LYS A 686 -57.13 -34.65 25.33
N SER A 687 -57.34 -33.44 24.81
CA SER A 687 -58.68 -32.96 24.42
C SER A 687 -59.25 -33.72 23.20
N LYS A 688 -58.41 -34.02 22.19
CA LYS A 688 -58.80 -34.81 21.02
C LYS A 688 -59.10 -36.27 21.37
N GLN A 689 -58.31 -36.88 22.26
CA GLN A 689 -58.60 -38.22 22.79
C GLN A 689 -59.87 -38.26 23.63
N ARG A 690 -60.17 -37.22 24.44
CA ARG A 690 -61.45 -37.09 25.15
C ARG A 690 -62.65 -36.98 24.19
N LYS A 691 -62.53 -36.23 23.09
CA LYS A 691 -63.58 -36.13 22.07
C LYS A 691 -63.79 -37.45 21.30
N GLN A 692 -62.73 -38.19 20.99
CA GLN A 692 -62.84 -39.52 20.36
C GLN A 692 -63.42 -40.59 21.32
N ASN A 693 -63.09 -40.55 22.62
CA ASN A 693 -63.66 -41.46 23.61
C ASN A 693 -65.11 -41.12 23.98
N GLN A 694 -65.52 -39.84 23.90
CA GLN A 694 -66.93 -39.45 24.01
C GLN A 694 -67.75 -39.86 22.77
N SER A 695 -67.15 -39.82 21.57
CA SER A 695 -67.79 -40.33 20.34
C SER A 695 -67.98 -41.85 20.33
N LYS A 696 -67.09 -42.63 20.98
CA LYS A 696 -67.25 -44.09 21.14
C LYS A 696 -68.25 -44.48 22.24
N LYS A 697 -68.61 -43.58 23.16
CA LYS A 697 -69.59 -43.85 24.23
C LYS A 697 -71.04 -43.49 23.86
N SER A 698 -71.28 -42.84 22.71
CA SER A 698 -72.63 -42.50 22.22
C SER A 698 -73.18 -43.42 21.11
N LYS A 699 -72.45 -44.47 20.72
CA LYS A 699 -72.93 -45.51 19.78
C LYS A 699 -72.97 -46.88 20.46
N ASN A 700 -73.82 -47.03 21.47
CA ASN A 700 -74.27 -48.36 21.92
C ASN A 700 -75.62 -48.25 22.63
N LYS A 701 -76.68 -48.04 21.84
CA LYS A 701 -78.07 -48.35 22.18
C LYS A 701 -78.86 -48.52 20.87
N GLY A 702 -79.28 -49.74 20.57
CA GLY A 702 -80.28 -50.02 19.51
C GLY A 702 -80.06 -51.31 18.70
N LYS A 703 -80.60 -52.43 19.23
CA LYS A 703 -81.34 -53.55 18.58
C LYS A 703 -80.97 -53.94 17.12
N SER A 704 -80.51 -55.16 16.83
CA SER A 704 -81.14 -56.51 16.81
C SER A 704 -81.74 -56.94 15.45
N GLY A 705 -81.20 -58.04 14.88
CA GLY A 705 -81.86 -58.99 13.94
C GLY A 705 -82.19 -58.47 12.52
N ASN A 706 -82.13 -59.22 11.41
CA ASN A 706 -82.03 -60.66 11.16
C ASN A 706 -81.74 -60.91 9.65
N LYS A 707 -80.96 -61.95 9.33
CA LYS A 707 -80.84 -62.81 8.11
C LYS A 707 -81.35 -62.35 6.71
N ASN A 708 -80.52 -62.48 5.66
CA ASN A 708 -80.40 -63.68 4.80
C ASN A 708 -79.49 -63.52 3.55
N LYS A 709 -78.74 -64.60 3.24
CA LYS A 709 -78.32 -65.20 1.94
C LYS A 709 -78.02 -64.32 0.69
N SER A 710 -76.85 -64.54 0.05
CA SER A 710 -76.71 -65.36 -1.18
C SER A 710 -75.35 -65.14 -1.88
N LYS A 711 -74.92 -66.19 -2.60
CA LYS A 711 -73.73 -66.39 -3.43
C LYS A 711 -73.63 -65.42 -4.61
N ASN A 712 -72.41 -65.12 -5.10
CA ASN A 712 -72.05 -65.44 -6.49
C ASN A 712 -70.55 -65.31 -6.82
N ASN A 713 -70.13 -66.21 -7.70
CA ASN A 713 -68.84 -66.38 -8.36
C ASN A 713 -68.46 -65.21 -9.28
N LEU A 714 -67.16 -65.06 -9.59
CA LEU A 714 -66.59 -65.16 -10.96
C LEU A 714 -65.09 -64.78 -10.97
N ARG A 715 -64.24 -65.76 -11.34
CA ARG A 715 -63.04 -65.57 -12.22
C ARG A 715 -63.55 -65.26 -13.66
N PRO A 716 -62.75 -64.85 -14.69
CA PRO A 716 -61.33 -65.19 -14.90
C PRO A 716 -60.42 -64.24 -15.75
N PHE A 717 -59.14 -64.64 -15.87
CA PHE A 717 -58.35 -64.80 -17.11
C PHE A 717 -57.33 -63.74 -17.66
N TYR A 718 -56.18 -64.33 -18.06
CA TYR A 718 -55.23 -64.04 -19.16
C TYR A 718 -53.88 -63.29 -18.92
N LYS A 719 -52.80 -64.00 -19.28
CA LYS A 719 -51.38 -63.67 -19.62
C LYS A 719 -51.27 -63.71 -21.16
N PRO A 720 -50.30 -63.13 -21.91
CA PRO A 720 -49.02 -63.85 -22.17
C PRO A 720 -47.79 -62.96 -22.57
N GLN A 721 -46.55 -63.44 -22.33
CA GLN A 721 -45.44 -63.78 -23.28
C GLN A 721 -44.63 -62.60 -23.89
N SER A 722 -43.31 -62.49 -23.63
CA SER A 722 -42.10 -63.07 -24.28
C SER A 722 -41.48 -62.05 -25.26
N THR A 723 -40.19 -61.70 -25.20
CA THR A 723 -38.98 -62.38 -25.72
C THR A 723 -37.74 -61.74 -25.03
N GLY A 724 -36.52 -62.26 -24.95
CA GLY A 724 -35.82 -63.42 -25.51
C GLY A 724 -34.31 -63.08 -25.52
N GLU A 725 -33.47 -64.01 -25.03
CA GLU A 725 -32.09 -64.33 -25.46
C GLU A 725 -30.97 -63.25 -25.33
N GLY A 726 -29.73 -63.52 -24.92
CA GLY A 726 -29.06 -64.77 -24.57
C GLY A 726 -27.56 -64.55 -24.30
N SER A 727 -26.94 -65.59 -23.71
CA SER A 727 -25.52 -66.02 -23.74
C SER A 727 -24.44 -65.10 -23.12
N ASP A 728 -23.81 -65.46 -22.00
CA ASP A 728 -22.70 -66.46 -21.81
C ASP A 728 -21.34 -65.73 -21.81
N MET A 729 -20.32 -66.00 -20.99
CA MET A 729 -19.99 -67.08 -20.05
C MET A 729 -18.75 -66.69 -19.21
N ALA A 730 -18.62 -67.33 -18.04
CA ALA A 730 -17.42 -67.64 -17.22
C ALA A 730 -16.62 -66.47 -16.59
N SER A 731 -16.49 -66.32 -15.25
CA SER A 731 -15.98 -67.24 -14.18
C SER A 731 -14.51 -67.64 -14.44
N ASP A 732 -13.56 -67.67 -13.50
CA ASP A 732 -13.45 -67.70 -12.04
C ASP A 732 -12.10 -67.03 -11.67
N ASN A 733 -11.93 -66.32 -10.53
CA ASN A 733 -11.47 -66.85 -9.24
C ASN A 733 -10.22 -67.77 -9.38
N THR A 734 -9.05 -67.53 -8.76
CA THR A 734 -8.79 -67.38 -7.32
C THR A 734 -7.35 -66.89 -7.04
N SER A 735 -7.16 -66.42 -5.81
CA SER A 735 -5.92 -66.08 -5.08
C SER A 735 -4.81 -67.14 -5.11
N GLU A 736 -3.56 -66.70 -4.89
CA GLU A 736 -2.67 -67.28 -3.85
C GLU A 736 -1.45 -66.39 -3.56
N HIS A 737 -0.98 -66.46 -2.31
CA HIS A 737 0.18 -65.79 -1.69
C HIS A 737 1.42 -66.71 -1.74
N GLU A 738 2.64 -66.14 -1.74
CA GLU A 738 3.88 -66.57 -1.01
C GLU A 738 5.08 -65.74 -1.56
N GLU A 739 5.70 -64.85 -0.77
CA GLU A 739 6.90 -64.99 0.10
C GLU A 739 8.29 -64.96 -0.61
N VAL A 740 9.00 -63.82 -0.38
CA VAL A 740 10.43 -63.55 -0.08
C VAL A 740 11.56 -64.47 -0.60
N ASP A 741 12.57 -63.90 -1.30
CA ASP A 741 14.01 -63.91 -0.86
C ASP A 741 14.93 -62.95 -1.67
N ASP A 742 15.99 -62.50 -0.99
CA ASP A 742 17.08 -61.61 -1.38
C ASP A 742 18.18 -62.28 -2.26
N SER A 743 18.90 -61.47 -3.04
CA SER A 743 20.38 -61.48 -3.26
C SER A 743 20.76 -61.05 -4.70
N ILE A 744 21.38 -59.88 -4.90
CA ILE A 744 22.82 -59.50 -4.85
C ILE A 744 23.40 -59.31 -6.27
N HIS A 745 24.00 -58.12 -6.45
CA HIS A 745 25.11 -57.69 -7.31
C HIS A 745 25.48 -58.56 -8.52
N ASP A 746 25.62 -58.01 -9.73
CA ASP A 746 26.79 -57.24 -10.19
C ASP A 746 26.64 -57.11 -11.73
N LEU A 747 27.44 -56.24 -12.36
CA LEU A 747 27.50 -55.90 -13.81
C LEU A 747 26.53 -54.77 -14.23
N SER A 748 26.97 -53.60 -14.71
CA SER A 748 28.32 -53.14 -15.00
C SER A 748 28.43 -51.62 -14.87
N LEU A 749 29.49 -51.20 -14.20
CA LEU A 749 29.90 -49.82 -13.91
C LEU A 749 30.47 -49.07 -15.13
N GLU A 750 30.40 -49.65 -16.33
CA GLU A 750 30.95 -49.08 -17.58
C GLU A 750 29.95 -48.22 -18.35
N MET A 751 28.65 -48.31 -18.08
CA MET A 751 27.63 -47.48 -18.74
C MET A 751 27.47 -46.07 -18.13
N LEU A 752 28.01 -45.83 -16.94
CA LEU A 752 27.89 -44.56 -16.23
C LEU A 752 29.07 -43.61 -16.49
N THR A 753 30.26 -44.13 -16.83
CA THR A 753 31.45 -43.30 -17.09
C THR A 753 31.42 -42.64 -18.47
N THR A 754 30.84 -43.28 -19.48
CA THR A 754 30.72 -42.70 -20.84
C THR A 754 29.66 -41.59 -20.96
N SER A 755 28.69 -41.53 -20.02
CA SER A 755 27.73 -40.41 -19.97
C SER A 755 28.29 -39.18 -19.25
N ILE A 756 29.23 -39.34 -18.33
CA ILE A 756 29.81 -38.24 -17.56
C ILE A 756 30.80 -37.43 -18.41
N GLU A 757 31.60 -38.07 -19.27
CA GLU A 757 32.54 -37.34 -20.15
C GLU A 757 31.83 -36.54 -21.26
N ASN A 758 30.67 -37.02 -21.74
CA ASN A 758 29.85 -36.32 -22.75
C ASN A 758 29.05 -35.14 -22.19
N VAL A 759 28.83 -35.07 -20.87
CA VAL A 759 28.21 -33.93 -20.19
C VAL A 759 29.25 -32.84 -19.90
N THR A 760 30.50 -33.22 -19.56
CA THR A 760 31.57 -32.24 -19.31
C THR A 760 32.09 -31.51 -20.55
N SER A 761 31.94 -32.05 -21.77
CA SER A 761 32.33 -31.35 -23.01
C SER A 761 31.27 -30.38 -23.55
N LYS A 762 29.99 -30.51 -23.12
CA LYS A 762 28.92 -29.55 -23.44
C LYS A 762 28.78 -28.41 -22.43
N ALA A 763 29.34 -28.56 -21.23
CA ALA A 763 29.36 -27.53 -20.19
C ALA A 763 30.42 -26.43 -20.43
N SER A 764 31.41 -26.64 -21.33
CA SER A 764 32.45 -25.65 -21.64
C SER A 764 32.08 -24.66 -22.75
N THR A 765 30.93 -24.82 -23.41
CA THR A 765 30.49 -23.93 -24.52
C THR A 765 29.21 -23.14 -24.24
N ILE A 766 28.68 -23.18 -23.01
CA ILE A 766 27.49 -22.40 -22.59
C ILE A 766 27.79 -21.68 -21.26
N ASN A 767 28.84 -20.85 -21.26
CA ASN A 767 29.06 -19.85 -20.21
C ASN A 767 29.35 -18.50 -20.86
N GLN A 768 28.31 -17.92 -21.48
CA GLN A 768 28.23 -16.50 -21.78
C GLN A 768 26.77 -16.03 -21.67
N THR A 769 26.31 -15.80 -20.44
CA THR A 769 25.23 -14.83 -20.14
C THR A 769 25.44 -14.27 -18.72
N PRO A 770 25.23 -12.96 -18.51
CA PRO A 770 25.83 -12.22 -17.40
C PRO A 770 24.93 -12.20 -16.16
N THR A 771 25.51 -12.57 -15.02
CA THR A 771 25.00 -12.34 -13.68
C THR A 771 25.27 -10.88 -13.27
N PHE A 772 24.22 -10.09 -13.07
CA PHE A 772 24.35 -8.81 -12.34
C PHE A 772 24.20 -9.08 -10.84
N GLY A 773 25.32 -9.36 -10.18
CA GLY A 773 25.45 -9.20 -8.73
C GLY A 773 25.46 -7.72 -8.32
N PRO A 774 25.33 -7.41 -7.01
CA PRO A 774 25.57 -6.06 -6.52
C PRO A 774 27.02 -5.65 -6.83
N PRO A 775 27.33 -4.36 -7.03
CA PRO A 775 28.69 -3.95 -7.32
C PRO A 775 29.58 -4.25 -6.10
N GLU A 776 30.49 -5.21 -6.25
CA GLU A 776 31.69 -5.31 -5.44
C GLU A 776 32.57 -4.11 -5.82
N SER A 777 32.73 -3.18 -4.87
CA SER A 777 33.87 -2.26 -4.89
C SER A 777 34.96 -2.87 -4.02
N GLU A 778 35.88 -3.62 -4.62
CA GLU A 778 37.22 -3.79 -4.06
C GLU A 778 37.96 -2.47 -4.24
N VAL A 779 38.25 -1.80 -3.13
CA VAL A 779 39.42 -0.93 -3.02
C VAL A 779 40.21 -1.45 -1.83
N GLU A 780 41.14 -2.35 -2.13
CA GLU A 780 42.26 -2.64 -1.26
C GLU A 780 43.27 -1.50 -1.44
N ILE A 781 43.23 -0.50 -0.54
CA ILE A 781 44.37 0.38 -0.28
C ILE A 781 44.59 0.40 1.23
N LEU A 782 45.53 -0.44 1.64
CA LEU A 782 46.56 -0.24 2.66
C LEU A 782 46.13 0.49 3.94
N THR A 783 45.85 -0.33 4.95
CA THR A 783 46.24 -0.11 6.34
C THR A 783 47.67 0.44 6.44
N ASN A 784 47.82 1.69 6.90
CA ASN A 784 48.90 2.15 7.79
C ASN A 784 48.77 3.65 8.06
N HIS A 785 48.25 4.01 9.24
CA HIS A 785 48.84 5.03 10.12
C HIS A 785 47.98 5.14 11.40
N SER A 786 48.13 4.17 12.28
CA SER A 786 47.95 4.34 13.72
C SER A 786 49.34 4.39 14.33
N ALA A 787 49.79 5.59 14.76
CA ALA A 787 50.61 5.76 15.97
C ALA A 787 51.10 7.22 16.13
N ARG A 788 50.79 7.79 17.31
CA ARG A 788 51.57 8.74 18.15
C ARG A 788 51.86 10.14 17.56
N LEU A 789 51.64 11.24 18.29
CA LEU A 789 52.07 11.50 19.67
C LEU A 789 51.06 12.31 20.50
N GLU A 790 50.99 11.91 21.76
CA GLU A 790 50.39 12.58 22.92
C GLU A 790 51.15 13.87 23.29
N ALA A 791 50.46 14.84 23.89
CA ALA A 791 50.82 15.45 25.19
C ALA A 791 50.01 16.73 25.46
N SER A 792 49.14 16.71 26.46
CA SER A 792 49.42 17.35 27.77
C SER A 792 48.13 17.53 28.56
N CYS A 793 48.31 17.46 29.88
CA CYS A 793 47.33 17.13 30.88
C CYS A 793 47.28 18.27 31.93
N LEU A 794 46.11 18.44 32.56
CA LEU A 794 45.82 19.05 33.88
C LEU A 794 45.61 20.59 33.97
N PRO A 795 44.94 21.12 35.02
CA PRO A 795 43.79 20.60 35.80
C PRO A 795 42.70 21.67 36.16
N ALA A 796 41.65 21.18 36.84
CA ALA A 796 40.49 21.85 37.43
C ALA A 796 40.70 23.19 38.16
N LYS A 797 39.69 24.07 38.12
CA LYS A 797 39.37 25.04 39.19
C LYS A 797 37.86 25.24 39.39
N SER A 798 37.56 25.46 40.66
CA SER A 798 36.31 25.51 41.42
C SER A 798 35.45 26.77 41.24
N TYR A 799 34.18 26.61 41.65
CA TYR A 799 33.08 27.56 41.93
C TYR A 799 33.45 29.02 42.33
N PRO A 800 32.49 29.96 42.16
CA PRO A 800 31.64 30.31 43.31
C PRO A 800 30.13 30.42 43.01
N LYS A 801 29.34 30.06 44.03
CA LYS A 801 27.94 30.44 44.23
C LYS A 801 27.87 31.91 44.67
N GLU A 802 26.90 32.67 44.19
CA GLU A 802 26.35 33.79 44.95
C GLU A 802 24.85 34.00 44.72
N LYS A 803 24.18 34.40 45.82
CA LYS A 803 22.74 34.44 46.05
C LYS A 803 22.18 35.85 45.81
N SER A 804 20.90 35.96 45.45
CA SER A 804 19.97 36.95 46.04
C SER A 804 18.51 36.55 45.72
N LYS A 805 17.76 36.07 46.73
CA LYS A 805 16.70 36.77 47.51
C LYS A 805 15.44 37.08 46.68
N GLN A 806 14.38 36.28 46.84
CA GLN A 806 13.23 36.46 47.77
C GLN A 806 12.15 37.45 47.28
N LYS A 807 10.95 36.94 46.98
CA LYS A 807 9.76 37.08 47.87
C LYS A 807 8.56 36.32 47.30
N ALA A 808 8.15 35.29 48.03
CA ALA A 808 6.79 34.80 48.06
C ALA A 808 6.12 35.34 49.34
N SER A 809 4.89 35.84 49.23
CA SER A 809 4.01 36.07 50.37
C SER A 809 2.90 35.02 50.35
N ARG A 810 2.97 34.11 51.32
CA ARG A 810 1.92 33.19 51.74
C ARG A 810 0.91 33.91 52.63
N LYS A 811 -0.32 33.42 52.63
CA LYS A 811 -1.16 33.06 53.80
C LYS A 811 -2.27 32.16 53.23
N GLY A 812 -2.53 30.94 53.68
CA GLY A 812 -2.34 30.26 54.96
C GLY A 812 -3.69 29.57 55.25
N SER A 813 -3.75 28.23 55.13
CA SER A 813 -3.99 27.29 56.25
C SER A 813 -5.47 27.26 56.70
N GLU A 814 -6.15 26.13 56.87
CA GLU A 814 -5.80 24.96 57.67
C GLU A 814 -6.59 23.71 57.24
N VAL A 815 -6.02 22.56 57.60
CA VAL A 815 -6.63 21.23 57.55
C VAL A 815 -7.49 21.03 58.80
N ASN A 816 -8.68 20.46 58.66
CA ASN A 816 -9.19 19.57 59.70
C ASN A 816 -10.08 18.45 59.16
N SER A 817 -9.83 17.26 59.70
CA SER A 817 -10.44 15.97 59.40
C SER A 817 -11.73 15.74 60.20
N ASN A 818 -12.80 15.26 59.55
CA ASN A 818 -13.51 14.00 59.87
C ASN A 818 -14.96 13.95 59.34
N ALA A 819 -15.29 12.75 58.83
CA ALA A 819 -16.58 12.06 58.82
C ALA A 819 -17.80 12.70 58.12
N ALA A 820 -18.26 12.07 57.03
CA ALA A 820 -19.46 11.21 57.04
C ALA A 820 -19.97 10.92 55.62
N THR A 821 -20.32 9.66 55.42
CA THR A 821 -20.93 9.04 54.23
C THR A 821 -22.21 9.75 53.77
N LEU A 822 -22.23 10.22 52.52
CA LEU A 822 -23.47 10.45 51.75
C LEU A 822 -23.24 9.90 50.34
N ARG A 823 -23.88 8.74 50.07
CA ARG A 823 -24.00 8.17 48.72
C ARG A 823 -24.83 9.11 47.86
N SER A 824 -24.22 9.79 46.89
CA SER A 824 -24.94 10.36 45.76
C SER A 824 -25.11 9.28 44.69
N ALA A 825 -26.36 9.01 44.32
CA ALA A 825 -26.72 8.12 43.21
C ALA A 825 -26.01 8.56 41.90
N PRO A 826 -25.68 7.61 41.00
CA PRO A 826 -25.08 7.97 39.72
C PRO A 826 -26.09 8.76 38.89
N ALA A 827 -25.68 9.94 38.41
CA ALA A 827 -26.42 10.69 37.42
C ALA A 827 -26.58 9.83 36.15
N GLU A 828 -27.82 9.58 35.75
CA GLU A 828 -28.13 8.97 34.45
C GLU A 828 -27.50 9.81 33.34
N SER A 829 -26.69 9.17 32.49
CA SER A 829 -26.19 9.81 31.28
C SER A 829 -27.36 10.07 30.33
N PRO A 830 -27.41 11.23 29.63
CA PRO A 830 -28.44 11.47 28.64
C PRO A 830 -28.36 10.40 27.54
N ALA A 831 -29.51 9.81 27.21
CA ALA A 831 -29.61 8.76 26.20
C ALA A 831 -28.91 9.16 24.88
N PRO A 832 -28.20 8.24 24.20
CA PRO A 832 -27.47 8.54 22.99
C PRO A 832 -28.42 9.10 21.91
N ARG A 833 -28.03 10.22 21.28
CA ARG A 833 -28.77 10.79 20.15
C ARG A 833 -28.84 9.74 19.03
N ARG A 834 -30.05 9.28 18.72
CA ARG A 834 -30.30 8.31 17.64
C ARG A 834 -30.04 8.94 16.28
N VAL A 835 -29.52 8.16 15.34
CA VAL A 835 -29.19 8.58 13.98
C VAL A 835 -30.22 7.98 13.02
N PHE A 836 -30.97 8.86 12.33
CA PHE A 836 -32.01 8.43 11.39
C PHE A 836 -31.40 8.15 10.01
N VAL A 837 -31.68 6.97 9.46
CA VAL A 837 -31.12 6.49 8.19
C VAL A 837 -32.19 5.82 7.33
N LYS A 838 -31.95 5.77 6.01
CA LYS A 838 -32.82 5.06 5.07
C LYS A 838 -32.79 3.54 5.32
N ARG A 839 -33.84 2.82 4.88
CA ARG A 839 -33.96 1.36 5.07
C ARG A 839 -32.73 0.58 4.56
N GLY A 840 -32.23 0.87 3.35
CA GLY A 840 -31.07 0.17 2.80
C GLY A 840 -29.79 0.37 3.62
N VAL A 841 -29.57 1.57 4.15
CA VAL A 841 -28.45 1.83 5.08
C VAL A 841 -28.64 1.08 6.39
N LEU A 842 -29.87 1.01 6.91
CA LEU A 842 -30.17 0.26 8.12
C LEU A 842 -29.92 -1.24 7.97
N GLU A 843 -30.14 -1.81 6.77
CA GLU A 843 -29.81 -3.20 6.45
C GLU A 843 -28.29 -3.45 6.48
N ILE A 844 -27.50 -2.55 5.88
CA ILE A 844 -26.03 -2.60 5.92
C ILE A 844 -25.51 -2.50 7.35
N ILE A 845 -25.98 -1.51 8.13
CA ILE A 845 -25.65 -1.38 9.56
C ILE A 845 -26.07 -2.64 10.33
N GLY A 846 -27.24 -3.20 10.01
CA GLY A 846 -27.71 -4.45 10.59
C GLY A 846 -26.81 -5.65 10.29
N ALA A 847 -26.14 -5.66 9.15
CA ALA A 847 -25.17 -6.69 8.77
C ALA A 847 -23.77 -6.45 9.37
N MET A 848 -23.39 -5.20 9.64
CA MET A 848 -22.20 -4.83 10.41
C MET A 848 -22.31 -5.28 11.88
N PHE A 849 -23.52 -5.21 12.44
CA PHE A 849 -23.83 -5.60 13.83
C PHE A 849 -24.94 -6.67 13.88
N PRO A 850 -24.68 -7.90 13.40
CA PRO A 850 -25.72 -8.90 13.24
C PRO A 850 -26.24 -9.38 14.59
N ARG A 851 -27.57 -9.41 14.75
CA ARG A 851 -28.23 -10.18 15.81
C ARG A 851 -28.35 -11.64 15.37
N ARG A 852 -28.37 -12.57 16.33
CA ARG A 852 -28.40 -14.04 16.13
C ARG A 852 -29.40 -14.59 15.10
N ARG A 853 -30.49 -13.86 14.81
CA ARG A 853 -31.55 -14.25 13.85
C ARG A 853 -31.69 -13.31 12.65
N SER A 854 -30.73 -12.42 12.43
CA SER A 854 -30.74 -11.54 11.26
C SER A 854 -30.32 -12.37 10.04
N GLY A 855 -31.04 -12.27 8.93
CA GLY A 855 -30.56 -12.82 7.67
C GLY A 855 -29.16 -12.27 7.38
N GLU A 856 -28.24 -13.14 6.96
CA GLU A 856 -26.93 -12.68 6.51
C GLU A 856 -27.12 -11.94 5.18
N LEU A 857 -26.83 -10.65 5.18
CA LEU A 857 -26.64 -9.94 3.92
C LEU A 857 -25.53 -10.66 3.17
N GLY A 858 -25.74 -10.93 1.88
CA GLY A 858 -24.69 -11.48 1.02
C GLY A 858 -23.49 -10.53 0.89
N ALA A 859 -22.58 -10.86 -0.02
CA ALA A 859 -21.46 -9.95 -0.32
C ALA A 859 -21.98 -8.57 -0.76
N LEU A 860 -21.58 -7.52 -0.04
CA LEU A 860 -22.03 -6.14 -0.24
C LEU A 860 -21.14 -5.44 -1.27
N ALA A 861 -21.69 -4.71 -2.24
CA ALA A 861 -20.86 -3.95 -3.16
C ALA A 861 -20.13 -2.81 -2.43
N TRP A 862 -18.86 -2.56 -2.78
CA TRP A 862 -18.06 -1.51 -2.14
C TRP A 862 -18.70 -0.12 -2.29
N GLU A 863 -19.27 0.17 -3.46
CA GLU A 863 -19.90 1.44 -3.78
C GLU A 863 -21.17 1.67 -2.95
N GLU A 864 -21.92 0.60 -2.66
CA GLU A 864 -23.07 0.64 -1.75
C GLU A 864 -22.65 0.95 -0.32
N PHE A 865 -21.52 0.39 0.13
CA PHE A 865 -20.92 0.70 1.41
C PHE A 865 -20.46 2.16 1.49
N GLU A 866 -19.73 2.67 0.48
CA GLU A 866 -19.32 4.07 0.42
C GLU A 866 -20.52 5.02 0.47
N HIS A 867 -21.57 4.72 -0.30
CA HIS A 867 -22.80 5.51 -0.29
C HIS A 867 -23.50 5.47 1.08
N ALA A 868 -23.52 4.32 1.75
CA ALA A 868 -24.07 4.20 3.10
C ALA A 868 -23.28 5.05 4.11
N MET A 869 -21.94 5.02 4.02
CA MET A 869 -21.06 5.87 4.84
C MET A 869 -21.28 7.37 4.57
N ASP A 870 -21.51 7.74 3.31
CA ASP A 870 -21.82 9.12 2.92
C ASP A 870 -23.12 9.65 3.56
N GLN A 871 -24.17 8.83 3.53
CA GLN A 871 -25.48 9.15 4.11
C GLN A 871 -25.45 9.30 5.63
N VAL A 872 -24.55 8.59 6.32
CA VAL A 872 -24.35 8.72 7.78
C VAL A 872 -23.32 9.78 8.15
N GLY A 873 -22.92 10.63 7.20
CA GLY A 873 -22.12 11.82 7.48
C GLY A 873 -20.61 11.60 7.48
N PHE A 874 -20.11 10.60 6.75
CA PHE A 874 -18.69 10.44 6.45
C PHE A 874 -18.42 10.84 5.00
N SER A 875 -17.19 11.21 4.66
CA SER A 875 -16.74 11.39 3.29
C SER A 875 -15.65 10.37 2.99
N ALA A 876 -15.76 9.67 1.87
CA ALA A 876 -14.76 8.72 1.40
C ALA A 876 -13.75 9.45 0.50
N ARG A 877 -12.45 9.16 0.71
CA ARG A 877 -11.35 9.66 -0.12
C ARG A 877 -10.36 8.54 -0.36
N HIS A 878 -9.93 8.34 -1.60
CA HIS A 878 -8.91 7.34 -1.91
C HIS A 878 -7.57 7.78 -1.28
N ASN A 879 -6.88 6.85 -0.64
CA ASN A 879 -5.69 7.09 0.19
C ASN A 879 -4.49 6.23 -0.26
N GLY A 880 -4.44 5.92 -1.56
CA GLY A 880 -3.37 5.16 -2.22
C GLY A 880 -3.60 3.63 -2.26
N GLY A 881 -3.53 3.04 -3.46
CA GLY A 881 -3.87 1.63 -3.68
C GLY A 881 -5.31 1.33 -3.27
N SER A 882 -5.59 0.19 -2.63
CA SER A 882 -6.95 -0.12 -2.14
C SER A 882 -7.40 0.66 -0.91
N ALA A 883 -6.56 1.47 -0.27
CA ALA A 883 -6.92 2.15 0.96
C ALA A 883 -7.89 3.31 0.68
N VAL A 884 -9.03 3.32 1.38
CA VAL A 884 -10.02 4.40 1.34
C VAL A 884 -10.19 4.98 2.74
N LEU A 885 -9.95 6.28 2.86
CA LEU A 885 -10.10 7.06 4.08
C LEU A 885 -11.55 7.55 4.22
N PHE A 886 -12.15 7.28 5.36
CA PHE A 886 -13.44 7.80 5.76
C PHE A 886 -13.25 8.84 6.86
N GLU A 887 -13.62 10.08 6.57
CA GLU A 887 -13.54 11.21 7.50
C GLU A 887 -14.92 11.80 7.76
N PRO A 888 -15.32 12.02 9.03
CA PRO A 888 -16.59 12.67 9.34
C PRO A 888 -16.71 14.07 8.71
N LYS A 889 -17.85 14.34 8.06
CA LYS A 889 -18.20 15.67 7.53
C LYS A 889 -18.34 16.69 8.67
N LYS A 890 -18.22 17.99 8.40
CA LYS A 890 -18.30 19.05 9.43
C LYS A 890 -19.64 19.03 10.18
N GLU A 891 -20.70 18.62 9.51
CA GLU A 891 -22.07 18.54 10.02
C GLU A 891 -22.34 17.23 10.77
N SER A 892 -21.39 16.30 10.76
CA SER A 892 -21.51 14.97 11.35
C SER A 892 -21.38 15.00 12.87
N ALA A 893 -22.15 14.15 13.57
CA ALA A 893 -22.04 13.98 15.02
C ALA A 893 -20.67 13.42 15.47
N TRP A 894 -19.87 12.92 14.54
CA TRP A 894 -18.53 12.39 14.77
C TRP A 894 -17.43 13.34 14.32
N TYR A 895 -17.75 14.57 13.89
CA TYR A 895 -16.74 15.56 13.53
C TYR A 895 -15.72 15.77 14.66
N GLY A 896 -14.44 15.77 14.31
CA GLY A 896 -13.34 15.87 15.27
C GLY A 896 -12.98 14.58 16.01
N LYS A 897 -13.70 13.46 15.83
CA LYS A 897 -13.34 12.16 16.44
C LYS A 897 -12.25 11.38 15.68
N GLY A 898 -11.59 12.02 14.71
CA GLY A 898 -10.59 11.39 13.86
C GLY A 898 -11.19 10.79 12.59
N LYS A 899 -10.45 9.85 11.99
CA LYS A 899 -10.70 9.28 10.66
C LYS A 899 -10.32 7.81 10.65
N ILE A 900 -10.82 7.04 9.68
CA ILE A 900 -10.59 5.59 9.60
C ILE A 900 -10.33 5.14 8.17
N VAL A 901 -9.46 4.14 7.98
CA VAL A 901 -9.17 3.57 6.67
C VAL A 901 -9.69 2.14 6.57
N PHE A 902 -10.34 1.85 5.46
CA PHE A 902 -10.72 0.51 5.03
C PHE A 902 -10.12 0.23 3.65
N HIS A 903 -9.67 -0.99 3.44
CA HIS A 903 -9.22 -1.42 2.11
C HIS A 903 -10.43 -1.87 1.29
N ARG A 904 -10.58 -1.27 0.09
CA ARG A 904 -11.51 -1.75 -0.93
C ARG A 904 -11.17 -3.21 -1.26
N PRO A 905 -12.13 -4.14 -1.15
CA PRO A 905 -11.90 -5.54 -1.49
C PRO A 905 -11.41 -5.69 -2.94
N HIS A 906 -10.44 -6.59 -3.13
CA HIS A 906 -9.83 -6.89 -4.41
C HIS A 906 -9.54 -8.40 -4.49
N PRO A 907 -9.68 -9.06 -5.66
CA PRO A 907 -10.01 -8.50 -6.99
C PRO A 907 -11.50 -8.16 -7.19
N CYS A 908 -12.38 -8.79 -6.42
CA CYS A 908 -13.81 -8.47 -6.45
C CYS A 908 -14.10 -7.33 -5.47
N SER A 909 -14.68 -6.22 -5.96
CA SER A 909 -15.11 -5.06 -5.15
C SER A 909 -16.35 -5.33 -4.30
N LYS A 910 -16.40 -6.49 -3.63
CA LYS A 910 -17.48 -6.88 -2.73
C LYS A 910 -16.94 -7.19 -1.34
N ILE A 911 -17.53 -6.56 -0.33
CA ILE A 911 -17.26 -6.78 1.08
C ILE A 911 -17.99 -8.05 1.50
N VAL A 912 -17.24 -9.12 1.79
CA VAL A 912 -17.81 -10.35 2.34
C VAL A 912 -18.31 -10.12 3.78
N PRO A 913 -19.31 -10.89 4.27
CA PRO A 913 -19.96 -10.65 5.56
C PRO A 913 -18.99 -10.57 6.75
N ILE A 914 -17.95 -11.40 6.75
CA ILE A 914 -16.93 -11.38 7.81
C ILE A 914 -16.16 -10.05 7.86
N ARG A 915 -15.87 -9.46 6.70
CA ARG A 915 -15.22 -8.15 6.61
C ARG A 915 -16.15 -7.03 7.03
N LEU A 916 -17.42 -7.11 6.65
CA LEU A 916 -18.42 -6.12 7.07
C LEU A 916 -18.60 -6.12 8.60
N ARG A 917 -18.58 -7.30 9.24
CA ARG A 917 -18.55 -7.42 10.71
C ARG A 917 -17.29 -6.79 11.32
N ALA A 918 -16.13 -7.02 10.72
CA ALA A 918 -14.87 -6.42 11.17
C ALA A 918 -14.89 -4.88 11.05
N ILE A 919 -15.44 -4.35 9.95
CA ILE A 919 -15.71 -2.90 9.78
C ILE A 919 -16.62 -2.43 10.92
N GLY A 920 -17.72 -3.12 11.21
CA GLY A 920 -18.62 -2.82 12.32
C GLY A 920 -17.92 -2.73 13.66
N LYS A 921 -17.07 -3.71 13.99
CA LYS A 921 -16.27 -3.72 15.23
C LYS A 921 -15.33 -2.52 15.32
N ARG A 922 -14.65 -2.16 14.22
CA ARG A 922 -13.77 -0.98 14.17
C ARG A 922 -14.56 0.31 14.32
N MET A 923 -15.72 0.44 13.68
CA MET A 923 -16.62 1.59 13.86
C MET A 923 -17.14 1.70 15.29
N GLY A 924 -17.41 0.57 15.95
CA GLY A 924 -17.73 0.51 17.37
C GLY A 924 -16.60 1.03 18.26
N LYS A 925 -15.37 0.53 18.03
CA LYS A 925 -14.17 0.94 18.77
C LYS A 925 -13.87 2.44 18.65
N TRP A 926 -13.86 2.98 17.43
CA TRP A 926 -13.38 4.34 17.17
C TRP A 926 -14.49 5.41 17.22
N PHE A 927 -15.73 5.06 16.86
CA PHE A 927 -16.83 6.03 16.75
C PHE A 927 -18.02 5.72 17.67
N GLY A 928 -17.95 4.65 18.47
CA GLY A 928 -19.02 4.24 19.37
C GLY A 928 -20.26 3.73 18.62
N TRP A 929 -20.11 3.26 17.38
CA TRP A 929 -21.23 2.71 16.61
C TRP A 929 -21.74 1.42 17.24
N SER A 930 -23.06 1.28 17.24
CA SER A 930 -23.77 0.06 17.61
C SER A 930 -25.03 -0.05 16.76
N ARG A 931 -25.65 -1.24 16.74
CA ARG A 931 -26.89 -1.45 16.00
C ARG A 931 -28.00 -0.50 16.44
N ASP A 932 -28.14 -0.29 17.76
CA ASP A 932 -29.26 0.46 18.35
C ASP A 932 -29.11 1.98 18.22
N LEU A 933 -27.94 2.44 17.77
CA LEU A 933 -27.69 3.86 17.47
C LEU A 933 -28.46 4.34 16.23
N PHE A 934 -28.72 3.44 15.27
CA PHE A 934 -29.32 3.77 13.99
C PHE A 934 -30.79 3.34 13.93
N VAL A 935 -31.65 4.24 13.47
CA VAL A 935 -33.11 4.04 13.38
C VAL A 935 -33.63 4.43 11.99
N PRO A 936 -34.75 3.84 11.54
CA PRO A 936 -35.32 4.20 10.24
C PRO A 936 -35.83 5.64 10.24
N ASP A 937 -35.53 6.39 9.18
CA ASP A 937 -36.15 7.70 8.92
C ASP A 937 -37.61 7.51 8.49
N GLU A 938 -38.55 7.94 9.34
CA GLU A 938 -39.99 7.78 9.12
C GLU A 938 -40.53 8.62 7.95
N LYS A 939 -39.76 9.60 7.45
CA LYS A 939 -40.13 10.44 6.31
C LYS A 939 -39.73 9.86 4.94
N ALA A 940 -39.03 8.73 4.90
CA ALA A 940 -38.51 8.13 3.68
C ALA A 940 -39.38 6.96 3.14
N LYS A 941 -40.71 7.06 3.26
CA LYS A 941 -41.64 6.10 2.67
C LYS A 941 -41.87 6.35 1.18
#